data_AF-A0A9D3RV71-F1
#
_entry.id   AF-A0A9D3RV71-F1
#
_cell.length_a   1.000
_cell.length_b   1.000
_cell.length_c   1.000
_cell.angle_alpha   90.00
_cell.angle_beta   90.00
_cell.angle_gamma   90.00
#
_symmetry.space_group_name_H-M   'P 1'
#
loop_
_entity.id
_entity.type
_entity.pdbx_description
1 polymer ?
#
loop_
_entity_poly.entity_id
_entity_poly.type
_entity_poly.pdbx_seq_one_letter_code
_entity_poly.pdbx_strand_id
1 'polypeptide(L)'
;MTNILGRQDCIDSLRRDLTDLQGAVVEVFSKTGPVRFSSWKFPDKQSCNLDMLELLDQYDFVEGDEEFSQHSHVVLLELVIDRLVLLLQSLNSHAELVLGGQKNSSRIQISALGSIGLVAKRYWSNVGLLCRLLQSILQDKSKENEEASEEKASKQMKAGCKMKMHSQSAPAQQSPRNNPNQRVSSVPQQSSSGTGSRMCTPPRAAQQHISTDTRTVSSQTVTSALVPCTACARVQTSLREVSDALVGLCQSQGLPSSLVYFLAALDESLEQGRLSATDVAQWAAEQRRDLGRVGKHLSKMRDTVQPLRESLVALEEARDELRRRLEATEELLARERTQYQAGLQEHDVQLREAQSKKEEVASRQHEELKKCIKSLEKKNSKLQAQINTQADTIHRLESARDGLQQDVNAREEDQQLIQKLEEKIRVLDAQLLANQTLLDKECAKYQSACRQQESVQLKQKAMLEQVDALDRECEEVQRRLGESEEAKEELQEKLTHMSEERDQLNNKLAEQQALVAAVQEEKQGLQNQVEELQKNVLQLQDELLELSHRERLLVAYPELSALAHGSPQSTGDVFKDMEQQLLANSMRIRILEQQNATLCSSLGKLKEKAEHGDLRSVSPQQLGVPSLLRAGHNSHKGSAGQGQKQQGLGDGSSLARAAEMAGLWGQASSAPSLASVASSSKILHQQTLALLLPPEEDASRTYARARNTARVRAGNMPPRKK
;
A
#
# COMPACT_ATOMS: atom_id res chain seq x y z
N MET A 1 -9.70 39.62 39.48
CA MET A 1 -8.43 39.14 38.91
C MET A 1 -7.40 38.76 39.98
N THR A 2 -7.72 38.85 41.27
CA THR A 2 -6.78 38.65 42.40
C THR A 2 -6.42 37.20 42.71
N ASN A 3 -7.25 36.20 42.32
CA ASN A 3 -7.11 34.79 42.72
C ASN A 3 -5.99 34.00 41.99
N ILE A 4 -5.02 34.67 41.37
CA ILE A 4 -3.90 34.05 40.63
C ILE A 4 -2.53 34.46 41.23
N LEU A 5 -2.47 35.59 41.94
CA LEU A 5 -1.25 36.05 42.58
C LEU A 5 -0.86 35.10 43.72
N GLY A 6 0.42 34.78 43.85
CA GLY A 6 0.93 33.88 44.90
C GLY A 6 0.66 32.37 44.70
N ARG A 7 0.00 31.94 43.62
CA ARG A 7 -0.19 30.50 43.33
C ARG A 7 1.15 29.79 43.05
N GLN A 8 1.32 28.61 43.66
CA GLN A 8 2.48 27.72 43.47
C GLN A 8 2.78 27.46 41.99
N ASP A 9 1.79 27.00 41.20
CA ASP A 9 1.96 26.70 39.76
C ASP A 9 2.60 27.86 38.97
N CYS A 10 2.25 29.10 39.33
CA CYS A 10 2.73 30.32 38.69
C CYS A 10 4.13 30.69 39.17
N ILE A 11 4.41 30.55 40.46
CA ILE A 11 5.75 30.74 41.04
C ILE A 11 6.73 29.73 40.41
N ASP A 12 6.36 28.45 40.37
CA ASP A 12 7.15 27.38 39.73
C ASP A 12 7.37 27.63 38.23
N SER A 13 6.43 28.27 37.53
CA SER A 13 6.64 28.70 36.14
C SER A 13 7.67 29.82 36.06
N LEU A 14 7.49 30.90 36.84
CA LEU A 14 8.40 32.05 36.84
C LEU A 14 9.83 31.65 37.22
N ARG A 15 10.02 30.72 38.15
CA ARG A 15 11.34 30.16 38.54
C ARG A 15 12.03 29.46 37.36
N ARG A 16 11.28 28.67 36.59
CA ARG A 16 11.78 28.01 35.36
C ARG A 16 12.08 29.04 34.27
N ASP A 17 11.16 29.97 34.01
CA ASP A 17 11.34 31.04 33.02
C ASP A 17 12.58 31.90 33.32
N LEU A 18 12.83 32.22 34.61
CA LEU A 18 14.05 32.89 35.06
C LEU A 18 15.32 32.09 34.83
N THR A 19 15.27 30.78 35.05
CA THR A 19 16.40 29.87 34.83
C THR A 19 16.75 29.79 33.34
N ASP A 20 15.74 29.62 32.48
CA ASP A 20 15.91 29.58 31.02
C ASP A 20 16.42 30.94 30.47
N LEU A 21 15.86 32.06 30.95
CA LEU A 21 16.32 33.41 30.58
C LEU A 21 17.74 33.69 31.04
N GLN A 22 18.13 33.27 32.25
CA GLN A 22 19.50 33.39 32.73
C GLN A 22 20.45 32.53 31.88
N GLY A 23 20.05 31.33 31.46
CA GLY A 23 20.78 30.50 30.49
C GLY A 23 21.01 31.22 29.16
N ALA A 24 19.97 31.85 28.60
CA ALA A 24 20.06 32.63 27.37
C ALA A 24 20.99 33.87 27.52
N VAL A 25 20.93 34.57 28.67
CA VAL A 25 21.84 35.68 28.97
C VAL A 25 23.30 35.20 29.02
N VAL A 26 23.58 34.06 29.64
CA VAL A 26 24.92 33.45 29.70
C VAL A 26 25.42 33.07 28.30
N GLU A 27 24.57 32.52 27.42
CA GLU A 27 24.95 32.20 26.04
C GLU A 27 25.31 33.45 25.21
N VAL A 28 24.60 34.56 25.41
CA VAL A 28 24.94 35.84 24.73
C VAL A 28 26.22 36.44 25.34
N PHE A 29 26.37 36.41 26.66
CA PHE A 29 27.57 36.87 27.35
C PHE A 29 28.84 36.10 26.97
N SER A 30 28.74 34.82 26.58
CA SER A 30 29.90 34.09 26.05
C SER A 30 30.46 34.68 24.75
N LYS A 31 29.66 35.48 24.02
CA LYS A 31 30.00 36.12 22.74
C LYS A 31 30.25 37.63 22.87
N THR A 32 29.67 38.30 23.88
CA THR A 32 29.81 39.75 24.08
C THR A 32 30.67 40.17 25.28
N GLY A 33 30.95 39.23 26.18
CA GLY A 33 31.31 39.54 27.57
C GLY A 33 30.10 40.05 28.37
N PRO A 34 30.24 40.20 29.70
CA PRO A 34 29.17 40.65 30.58
C PRO A 34 28.84 42.13 30.34
N VAL A 35 27.56 42.41 30.06
CA VAL A 35 27.08 43.75 29.72
C VAL A 35 26.52 44.45 30.96
N ARG A 36 27.13 45.58 31.34
CA ARG A 36 26.90 46.25 32.63
C ARG A 36 25.82 47.33 32.52
N PHE A 37 24.61 46.99 32.96
CA PHE A 37 23.49 47.91 33.16
C PHE A 37 22.90 47.73 34.58
N SER A 38 22.21 48.75 35.11
CA SER A 38 21.46 48.64 36.37
C SER A 38 20.34 47.60 36.24
N SER A 39 20.05 46.86 37.32
CA SER A 39 18.91 45.95 37.35
C SER A 39 17.60 46.73 37.37
N TRP A 40 16.61 46.20 36.65
CA TRP A 40 15.23 46.67 36.69
C TRP A 40 14.61 46.49 38.10
N LYS A 41 14.84 45.35 38.75
CA LYS A 41 14.32 45.03 40.09
C LYS A 41 15.14 45.66 41.22
N PHE A 42 16.44 45.82 41.02
CA PHE A 42 17.38 46.38 42.01
C PHE A 42 18.24 47.49 41.36
N PRO A 43 17.72 48.73 41.18
CA PRO A 43 18.39 49.79 40.43
C PRO A 43 19.78 50.19 40.94
N ASP A 44 20.02 49.93 42.23
CA ASP A 44 21.26 50.06 42.99
C ASP A 44 22.31 48.98 42.66
N LYS A 45 21.91 47.85 42.06
CA LYS A 45 22.77 46.74 41.64
C LYS A 45 22.91 46.70 40.11
N GLN A 46 23.98 46.07 39.62
CA GLN A 46 24.12 45.76 38.19
C GLN A 46 23.38 44.45 37.87
N SER A 47 22.55 44.46 36.82
CA SER A 47 21.76 43.31 36.38
C SER A 47 22.62 42.08 36.07
N CYS A 48 23.80 42.29 35.47
CA CYS A 48 24.76 41.22 35.18
C CYS A 48 25.46 40.62 36.42
N ASN A 49 25.33 41.25 37.60
CA ASN A 49 25.97 40.83 38.86
C ASN A 49 24.94 40.34 39.90
N LEU A 50 23.68 40.13 39.52
CA LEU A 50 22.71 39.49 40.43
C LEU A 50 23.03 38.00 40.52
N ASP A 51 23.13 37.50 41.76
CA ASP A 51 23.15 36.06 42.00
C ASP A 51 21.72 35.51 41.84
N MET A 52 21.48 34.89 40.69
CA MET A 52 20.17 34.32 40.38
C MET A 52 19.90 33.03 41.16
N LEU A 53 20.92 32.35 41.71
CA LEU A 53 20.71 31.17 42.54
C LEU A 53 20.25 31.62 43.94
N GLU A 54 20.95 32.57 44.56
CA GLU A 54 20.54 33.15 45.86
C GLU A 54 19.14 33.77 45.79
N LEU A 55 18.82 34.49 44.70
CA LEU A 55 17.50 35.09 44.51
C LEU A 55 16.40 34.04 44.28
N LEU A 56 16.69 32.94 43.58
CA LEU A 56 15.71 31.85 43.44
C LEU A 56 15.57 31.07 44.75
N ASP A 57 16.62 30.87 45.54
CA ASP A 57 16.47 30.25 46.87
C ASP A 57 15.73 31.18 47.86
N GLN A 58 15.82 32.50 47.70
CA GLN A 58 15.14 33.48 48.55
C GLN A 58 13.64 33.66 48.25
N TYR A 59 13.21 33.60 46.99
CA TYR A 59 11.81 33.88 46.60
C TYR A 59 11.13 32.63 46.04
N ASP A 60 10.53 31.84 46.93
CA ASP A 60 9.77 30.62 46.59
C ASP A 60 8.33 30.67 47.10
N PHE A 61 7.53 29.64 46.79
CA PHE A 61 6.21 29.40 47.36
C PHE A 61 6.34 28.83 48.79
N VAL A 62 5.56 29.38 49.72
CA VAL A 62 5.51 28.92 51.12
C VAL A 62 4.07 28.58 51.47
N GLU A 63 3.81 27.29 51.72
CA GLU A 63 2.48 26.81 52.08
C GLU A 63 2.05 27.38 53.43
N GLY A 64 0.88 28.05 53.45
CA GLY A 64 0.36 28.73 54.63
C GLY A 64 0.76 30.21 54.79
N ASP A 65 1.66 30.73 53.94
CA ASP A 65 2.01 32.16 53.90
C ASP A 65 1.66 32.76 52.52
N GLU A 66 0.42 33.26 52.41
CA GLU A 66 -0.08 33.88 51.18
C GLU A 66 0.57 35.25 50.91
N GLU A 67 0.96 36.01 51.94
CA GLU A 67 1.57 37.33 51.77
C GLU A 67 2.99 37.20 51.22
N PHE A 68 3.80 36.29 51.80
CA PHE A 68 5.12 35.96 51.28
C PHE A 68 5.03 35.36 49.88
N SER A 69 4.12 34.42 49.64
CA SER A 69 3.97 33.81 48.31
C SER A 69 3.54 34.82 47.24
N GLN A 70 2.65 35.76 47.56
CA GLN A 70 2.30 36.88 46.67
C GLN A 70 3.50 37.82 46.44
N HIS A 71 4.29 38.11 47.48
CA HIS A 71 5.51 38.91 47.34
C HIS A 71 6.54 38.23 46.44
N SER A 72 6.85 36.95 46.66
CA SER A 72 7.71 36.12 45.81
C SER A 72 7.24 36.13 44.36
N HIS A 73 5.95 35.92 44.10
CA HIS A 73 5.39 35.97 42.75
C HIS A 73 5.66 37.32 42.05
N VAL A 74 5.45 38.45 42.73
CA VAL A 74 5.73 39.79 42.18
C VAL A 74 7.23 40.00 41.96
N VAL A 75 8.09 39.62 42.92
CA VAL A 75 9.54 39.78 42.78
C VAL A 75 10.10 38.93 41.64
N LEU A 76 9.64 37.69 41.48
CA LEU A 76 10.04 36.82 40.38
C LEU A 76 9.60 37.38 39.02
N LEU A 77 8.39 37.96 38.92
CA LEU A 77 7.91 38.60 37.70
C LEU A 77 8.75 39.85 37.33
N GLU A 78 9.09 40.69 38.31
CA GLU A 78 9.98 41.83 38.13
C GLU A 78 11.41 41.40 37.75
N LEU A 79 11.88 40.26 38.25
CA LEU A 79 13.15 39.64 37.82
C LEU A 79 13.07 39.10 36.38
N VAL A 80 11.91 38.58 35.92
CA VAL A 80 11.73 38.15 34.52
C VAL A 80 11.89 39.36 33.60
N ILE A 81 11.30 40.51 33.96
CA ILE A 81 11.48 41.77 33.23
C ILE A 81 12.96 42.18 33.24
N ASP A 82 13.65 42.11 34.38
CA ASP A 82 15.09 42.40 34.49
C ASP A 82 15.94 41.52 33.56
N ARG A 83 15.73 40.19 33.57
CA ARG A 83 16.45 39.26 32.69
C ARG A 83 16.16 39.52 31.21
N LEU A 84 14.90 39.81 30.85
CA LEU A 84 14.52 40.15 29.46
C LEU A 84 15.15 41.46 28.98
N VAL A 85 15.19 42.49 29.83
CA VAL A 85 15.85 43.77 29.53
C VAL A 85 17.36 43.56 29.35
N LEU A 86 17.99 42.81 30.25
CA LEU A 86 19.41 42.47 30.16
C LEU A 86 19.71 41.68 28.87
N LEU A 87 18.89 40.69 28.54
CA LEU A 87 19.03 39.88 27.32
C LEU A 87 18.92 40.77 26.06
N LEU A 88 17.93 41.66 25.99
CA LEU A 88 17.73 42.60 24.89
C LEU A 88 18.92 43.57 24.73
N GLN A 89 19.45 44.09 25.84
CA GLN A 89 20.63 44.95 25.86
C GLN A 89 21.90 44.18 25.43
N SER A 90 22.00 42.91 25.80
CA SER A 90 23.13 42.03 25.45
C SER A 90 23.10 41.65 23.97
N LEU A 91 21.93 41.31 23.45
CA LEU A 91 21.71 41.08 22.01
C LEU A 91 21.96 42.34 21.18
N ASN A 92 21.62 43.53 21.68
CA ASN A 92 22.00 44.79 21.04
C ASN A 92 23.53 44.98 21.02
N SER A 93 24.21 44.68 22.12
CA SER A 93 25.68 44.76 22.20
C SER A 93 26.35 43.75 21.25
N HIS A 94 25.77 42.56 21.09
CA HIS A 94 26.20 41.58 20.10
C HIS A 94 26.01 42.10 18.66
N ALA A 95 24.85 42.71 18.37
CA ALA A 95 24.59 43.28 17.06
C ALA A 95 25.56 44.42 16.70
N GLU A 96 25.89 45.29 17.65
CA GLU A 96 26.88 46.36 17.47
C GLU A 96 28.31 45.82 17.25
N LEU A 97 28.64 44.68 17.87
CA LEU A 97 29.92 44.00 17.66
C LEU A 97 30.02 43.38 16.25
N VAL A 98 28.95 42.68 15.80
CA VAL A 98 28.89 42.05 14.47
C VAL A 98 28.85 43.07 13.33
N LEU A 99 28.26 44.25 13.54
CA LEU A 99 28.23 45.34 12.56
C LEU A 99 29.58 46.08 12.37
N GLY A 100 30.69 45.54 12.92
CA GLY A 100 32.03 46.09 12.70
C GLY A 100 32.36 47.29 13.59
N GLY A 101 32.02 47.21 14.87
CA GLY A 101 32.20 48.30 15.85
C GLY A 101 33.67 48.69 16.09
N GLN A 102 34.23 49.56 15.23
CA GLN A 102 35.36 50.43 15.58
C GLN A 102 34.99 51.90 15.43
N LYS A 103 35.56 52.71 16.34
CA LYS A 103 35.38 54.17 16.48
C LYS A 103 33.98 54.60 16.91
N ASN A 104 33.72 54.41 18.21
CA ASN A 104 33.76 55.57 19.11
C ASN A 104 34.06 55.16 20.55
N SER A 105 35.16 55.68 21.11
CA SER A 105 35.47 55.64 22.55
C SER A 105 34.63 56.65 23.36
N SER A 106 33.36 56.81 22.96
CA SER A 106 32.30 57.21 23.86
C SER A 106 31.42 55.98 24.06
N ARG A 107 31.91 55.05 24.91
CA ARG A 107 31.01 54.20 25.69
C ARG A 107 30.22 55.15 26.58
N ILE A 108 29.17 55.74 26.02
CA ILE A 108 28.16 56.49 26.76
C ILE A 108 27.65 55.47 27.76
N GLN A 109 28.08 55.62 29.03
CA GLN A 109 27.31 55.13 30.14
C GLN A 109 25.97 55.85 30.02
N ILE A 110 25.02 55.21 29.34
CA ILE A 110 23.63 55.64 29.35
C ILE A 110 23.21 55.37 30.79
N SER A 111 23.32 56.42 31.59
CA SER A 111 23.12 56.41 33.03
C SER A 111 21.72 55.91 33.33
N ALA A 112 21.60 54.66 33.82
CA ALA A 112 20.57 54.05 34.67
C ALA A 112 19.06 54.31 34.39
N LEU A 113 18.70 55.09 33.36
CA LEU A 113 17.41 55.77 33.16
C LEU A 113 17.07 55.92 31.67
N GLY A 114 17.74 55.18 30.79
CA GLY A 114 17.30 55.04 29.40
C GLY A 114 16.00 54.24 29.35
N SER A 115 14.92 54.81 28.84
CA SER A 115 13.63 54.10 28.80
C SER A 115 13.73 52.80 28.00
N ILE A 116 13.01 51.77 28.43
CA ILE A 116 12.99 50.43 27.81
C ILE A 116 12.65 50.50 26.30
N GLY A 117 11.82 51.46 25.90
CA GLY A 117 11.49 51.73 24.49
C GLY A 117 12.66 52.24 23.66
N LEU A 118 13.61 53.00 24.24
CA LEU A 118 14.83 53.41 23.54
C LEU A 118 15.79 52.23 23.34
N VAL A 119 15.90 51.36 24.34
CA VAL A 119 16.68 50.10 24.26
C VAL A 119 16.13 49.22 23.14
N ALA A 120 14.81 48.98 23.13
CA ALA A 120 14.14 48.20 22.09
C ALA A 120 14.28 48.83 20.70
N LYS A 121 14.09 50.16 20.57
CA LYS A 121 14.25 50.88 19.30
C LYS A 121 15.68 50.76 18.75
N ARG A 122 16.70 50.85 19.61
CA ARG A 122 18.11 50.70 19.23
C ARG A 122 18.41 49.28 18.76
N TYR A 123 17.94 48.27 19.50
CA TYR A 123 18.04 46.87 19.09
C TYR A 123 17.41 46.63 17.71
N TRP A 124 16.15 47.03 17.49
CA TRP A 124 15.48 46.83 16.21
C TRP A 124 16.14 47.59 15.05
N SER A 125 16.72 48.77 15.31
CA SER A 125 17.53 49.50 14.34
C SER A 125 18.79 48.73 13.95
N ASN A 126 19.51 48.15 14.92
CA ASN A 126 20.72 47.37 14.70
C ASN A 126 20.42 46.00 14.05
N VAL A 127 19.34 45.32 14.41
CA VAL A 127 18.85 44.13 13.69
C VAL A 127 18.46 44.49 12.25
N GLY A 128 17.81 45.63 12.02
CA GLY A 128 17.51 46.13 10.66
C GLY A 128 18.74 46.50 9.83
N LEU A 129 19.87 46.81 10.48
CA LEU A 129 21.18 46.95 9.83
C LEU A 129 21.80 45.57 9.53
N LEU A 130 21.77 44.64 10.48
CA LEU A 130 22.25 43.26 10.29
C LEU A 130 21.51 42.53 9.17
N CYS A 131 20.18 42.64 9.11
CA CYS A 131 19.39 42.02 8.04
C CYS A 131 19.77 42.57 6.66
N ARG A 132 20.06 43.88 6.55
CA ARG A 132 20.54 44.49 5.30
C ARG A 132 21.97 44.05 4.95
N LEU A 133 22.85 43.91 5.95
CA LEU A 133 24.22 43.44 5.75
C LEU A 133 24.24 41.96 5.33
N LEU A 134 23.42 41.10 5.95
CA LEU A 134 23.20 39.72 5.52
C LEU A 134 22.60 39.64 4.11
N GLN A 135 21.65 40.52 3.78
CA GLN A 135 21.05 40.57 2.44
C GLN A 135 22.05 41.05 1.38
N SER A 136 22.96 41.99 1.71
CA SER A 136 24.09 42.34 0.84
C SER A 136 25.01 41.14 0.63
N ILE A 137 25.49 40.50 1.71
CA ILE A 137 26.40 39.34 1.61
C ILE A 137 25.76 38.18 0.81
N LEU A 138 24.45 37.97 0.90
CA LEU A 138 23.73 36.99 0.09
C LEU A 138 23.60 37.41 -1.38
N GLN A 139 23.38 38.70 -1.66
CA GLN A 139 23.36 39.24 -3.02
C GLN A 139 24.74 39.26 -3.67
N ASP A 140 25.78 39.57 -2.92
CA ASP A 140 27.15 39.60 -3.39
C ASP A 140 27.64 38.17 -3.66
N LYS A 141 27.24 37.17 -2.86
CA LYS A 141 27.44 35.74 -3.19
C LYS A 141 26.65 35.23 -4.39
N SER A 142 25.50 35.82 -4.73
CA SER A 142 24.83 35.51 -6.01
C SER A 142 25.55 36.17 -7.20
N LYS A 143 26.06 37.39 -7.03
CA LYS A 143 26.82 38.10 -8.07
C LYS A 143 28.19 37.47 -8.33
N GLU A 144 28.93 37.04 -7.30
CA GLU A 144 30.20 36.31 -7.49
C GLU A 144 30.00 35.02 -8.32
N ASN A 145 28.82 34.38 -8.25
CA ASN A 145 28.47 33.23 -9.09
C ASN A 145 28.04 33.62 -10.53
N GLU A 146 27.47 34.82 -10.73
CA GLU A 146 27.10 35.32 -12.07
C GLU A 146 28.30 35.97 -12.80
N GLU A 147 29.09 36.79 -12.12
CA GLU A 147 30.29 37.46 -12.65
C GLU A 147 31.37 36.45 -13.05
N ALA A 148 31.52 35.32 -12.33
CA ALA A 148 32.38 34.21 -12.74
C ALA A 148 31.92 33.51 -14.05
N SER A 149 30.66 33.68 -14.43
CA SER A 149 30.10 33.21 -15.71
C SER A 149 30.21 34.28 -16.81
N GLU A 150 30.11 35.56 -16.48
CA GLU A 150 30.12 36.67 -17.46
C GLU A 150 31.53 37.20 -17.79
N GLU A 151 32.55 37.04 -16.93
CA GLU A 151 33.94 37.47 -17.23
C GLU A 151 34.56 36.71 -18.41
N LYS A 152 34.00 35.55 -18.80
CA LYS A 152 34.38 34.83 -20.04
C LYS A 152 33.73 35.38 -21.32
N ALA A 153 32.71 36.23 -21.21
CA ALA A 153 31.92 36.69 -22.36
C ALA A 153 32.25 38.11 -22.86
N SER A 154 32.87 38.96 -22.03
CA SER A 154 33.08 40.39 -22.36
C SER A 154 34.56 40.83 -22.42
N LYS A 155 35.31 40.27 -23.37
CA LYS A 155 36.55 40.86 -23.91
C LYS A 155 36.45 41.10 -25.41
N GLN A 156 35.41 41.81 -25.83
CA GLN A 156 35.32 42.36 -27.20
C GLN A 156 34.67 43.75 -27.23
N MET A 157 35.21 44.60 -28.12
CA MET A 157 34.71 45.92 -28.55
C MET A 157 34.76 47.13 -27.59
N LYS A 158 35.89 47.85 -27.69
CA LYS A 158 36.01 49.31 -27.97
C LYS A 158 34.96 50.24 -27.33
N ALA A 159 35.27 51.10 -26.35
CA ALA A 159 36.21 52.24 -26.37
C ALA A 159 35.94 53.29 -27.48
N GLY A 160 35.36 54.46 -27.12
CA GLY A 160 35.11 55.57 -28.06
C GLY A 160 34.41 56.82 -27.49
N CYS A 161 35.18 57.72 -26.87
CA CYS A 161 35.00 59.19 -26.73
C CYS A 161 33.62 59.90 -26.54
N LYS A 162 33.53 60.63 -25.41
CA LYS A 162 33.26 62.09 -25.25
C LYS A 162 32.17 62.80 -26.09
N MET A 163 31.33 63.57 -25.40
CA MET A 163 31.19 65.03 -25.62
C MET A 163 30.90 65.81 -24.32
N LYS A 164 31.19 67.12 -24.31
CA LYS A 164 31.06 68.08 -23.19
C LYS A 164 29.90 69.08 -23.42
N MET A 165 29.35 69.64 -22.34
CA MET A 165 29.17 71.10 -22.05
C MET A 165 29.04 71.24 -20.51
N HIS A 166 29.73 72.10 -19.74
CA HIS A 166 29.89 73.57 -19.76
C HIS A 166 28.57 74.34 -19.54
N SER A 167 28.47 75.38 -18.70
CA SER A 167 29.31 75.88 -17.58
C SER A 167 28.53 77.02 -16.89
N GLN A 168 28.52 77.11 -15.56
CA GLN A 168 27.85 78.20 -14.84
C GLN A 168 28.82 79.31 -14.42
N SER A 169 28.33 80.56 -14.43
CA SER A 169 29.06 81.77 -14.01
C SER A 169 28.32 82.44 -12.84
N ALA A 170 29.07 82.96 -11.87
CA ALA A 170 28.57 83.80 -10.76
C ALA A 170 28.29 85.26 -11.22
N PRO A 171 27.75 86.19 -10.37
CA PRO A 171 28.45 86.73 -9.19
C PRO A 171 27.58 86.76 -7.90
N ALA A 172 28.11 86.41 -6.71
CA ALA A 172 28.80 87.24 -5.71
C ALA A 172 27.86 87.85 -4.63
N GLN A 173 27.95 87.38 -3.37
CA GLN A 173 28.57 88.06 -2.20
C GLN A 173 27.64 89.08 -1.48
N GLN A 174 27.59 89.23 -0.14
CA GLN A 174 28.10 88.44 1.01
C GLN A 174 27.39 88.89 2.31
N SER A 175 27.25 87.98 3.29
CA SER A 175 27.23 88.14 4.77
C SER A 175 26.55 89.34 5.50
N PRO A 176 25.73 89.08 6.55
CA PRO A 176 25.32 90.08 7.54
C PRO A 176 26.07 89.96 8.89
N ARG A 177 26.49 91.08 9.51
CA ARG A 177 26.71 91.16 10.97
C ARG A 177 26.81 92.59 11.55
N ASN A 178 26.30 92.70 12.78
CA ASN A 178 26.27 93.81 13.74
C ASN A 178 27.44 94.81 13.75
N ASN A 179 27.17 96.10 14.04
CA ASN A 179 27.57 96.75 15.31
C ASN A 179 27.00 98.19 15.51
N PRO A 180 27.16 98.84 16.69
CA PRO A 180 26.31 99.97 17.14
C PRO A 180 26.98 101.37 17.18
N ASN A 181 26.20 102.33 17.71
CA ASN A 181 26.57 103.59 18.40
C ASN A 181 26.70 104.94 17.66
N GLN A 182 25.95 105.91 18.21
CA GLN A 182 26.27 107.34 18.45
C GLN A 182 26.56 108.32 17.29
N ARG A 183 25.65 109.31 17.13
CA ARG A 183 25.82 110.73 17.53
C ARG A 183 24.45 111.44 17.41
N VAL A 184 23.87 111.99 18.48
CA VAL A 184 24.17 113.30 19.09
C VAL A 184 23.97 114.46 18.11
N SER A 185 22.77 115.06 18.16
CA SER A 185 22.56 116.48 17.82
C SER A 185 22.51 117.28 19.12
N SER A 186 23.34 118.30 19.20
CA SER A 186 23.46 119.18 20.36
C SER A 186 23.41 120.64 19.93
N VAL A 187 22.44 121.39 20.46
CA VAL A 187 22.58 122.84 20.71
C VAL A 187 22.12 123.06 22.16
N PRO A 188 22.90 123.75 23.01
CA PRO A 188 22.69 123.69 24.46
C PRO A 188 22.25 125.02 25.09
N GLN A 189 21.74 124.92 26.34
CA GLN A 189 21.82 125.93 27.41
C GLN A 189 20.99 127.24 27.21
N GLN A 190 20.56 127.95 28.27
CA GLN A 190 20.78 127.77 29.71
C GLN A 190 19.62 128.32 30.56
N SER A 191 19.48 127.78 31.77
CA SER A 191 18.59 128.27 32.83
C SER A 191 19.32 129.22 33.79
N SER A 192 18.74 130.40 34.08
CA SER A 192 18.82 131.12 35.36
C SER A 192 17.96 132.39 35.27
N SER A 193 16.79 132.51 35.91
CA SER A 193 16.60 132.86 37.33
C SER A 193 17.61 133.89 37.87
N GLY A 194 17.15 135.14 38.04
CA GLY A 194 17.98 136.25 38.53
C GLY A 194 17.19 137.56 38.70
N THR A 195 16.63 137.74 39.88
CA THR A 195 16.20 139.01 40.53
C THR A 195 16.68 140.33 39.90
N GLY A 196 15.78 141.31 39.66
CA GLY A 196 16.20 142.66 39.26
C GLY A 196 15.11 143.70 38.97
N SER A 197 14.44 144.18 40.02
CA SER A 197 13.66 145.44 40.08
C SER A 197 13.96 146.52 39.02
N ARG A 198 12.94 146.97 38.26
CA ARG A 198 12.50 148.39 38.23
C ARG A 198 11.20 148.66 37.46
N MET A 199 10.18 149.08 38.23
CA MET A 199 9.21 150.15 37.94
C MET A 199 8.94 150.55 36.46
N CYS A 200 7.79 150.13 35.93
CA CYS A 200 7.06 150.90 34.93
C CYS A 200 5.86 151.59 35.59
N THR A 201 5.85 152.93 35.61
CA THR A 201 4.75 153.75 36.15
C THR A 201 3.66 154.00 35.09
N PRO A 202 2.37 153.75 35.39
CA PRO A 202 1.24 154.35 34.68
C PRO A 202 0.69 155.60 35.42
N PRO A 203 -0.13 156.44 34.76
CA PRO A 203 -0.21 157.87 35.09
C PRO A 203 -1.49 158.33 35.80
N ARG A 204 -1.42 159.47 36.50
CA ARG A 204 -2.57 160.33 36.83
C ARG A 204 -2.08 161.76 37.12
N ALA A 205 -2.25 162.71 36.22
CA ALA A 205 -3.43 163.57 36.05
C ALA A 205 -3.64 164.61 37.17
N ALA A 206 -3.45 165.88 36.79
CA ALA A 206 -4.18 167.07 37.23
C ALA A 206 -4.50 167.28 38.73
N GLN A 207 -3.62 168.00 39.42
CA GLN A 207 -3.97 169.05 40.40
C GLN A 207 -3.07 170.26 40.07
N GLN A 208 -3.53 171.27 39.35
CA GLN A 208 -4.36 172.39 39.84
C GLN A 208 -3.75 173.15 41.02
N HIS A 209 -3.09 174.26 40.65
CA HIS A 209 -3.15 175.59 41.29
C HIS A 209 -2.98 175.68 42.81
N ILE A 210 -1.83 176.22 43.23
CA ILE A 210 -1.78 177.08 44.42
C ILE A 210 -1.26 178.44 43.95
N SER A 211 -2.14 179.44 44.00
CA SER A 211 -1.79 180.82 43.68
C SER A 211 -0.86 181.39 44.76
N THR A 212 0.30 181.89 44.37
CA THR A 212 1.17 182.72 45.23
C THR A 212 0.63 184.14 45.30
N ASP A 213 -0.56 184.34 45.87
CA ASP A 213 -1.11 185.66 46.19
C ASP A 213 -0.95 185.94 47.70
N THR A 214 0.30 186.11 48.14
CA THR A 214 0.62 186.58 49.49
C THR A 214 0.32 188.07 49.62
N ARG A 215 -0.98 188.42 49.60
CA ARG A 215 -1.46 189.73 50.03
C ARG A 215 -1.49 189.79 51.55
N THR A 216 -0.38 190.23 52.12
CA THR A 216 -0.28 190.56 53.55
C THR A 216 -1.08 191.83 53.85
N VAL A 217 -2.41 191.71 53.91
CA VAL A 217 -3.29 192.83 54.29
C VAL A 217 -3.23 192.99 55.81
N SER A 218 -2.28 193.79 56.28
CA SER A 218 -2.16 194.20 57.69
C SER A 218 -3.22 195.25 58.03
N SER A 219 -4.44 194.78 58.34
CA SER A 219 -5.56 195.63 58.78
C SER A 219 -6.24 195.13 60.06
N GLN A 220 -5.46 194.55 60.97
CA GLN A 220 -5.89 194.41 62.37
C GLN A 220 -5.49 195.64 63.18
N THR A 221 -6.47 196.49 63.46
CA THR A 221 -6.41 197.45 64.56
C THR A 221 -6.56 196.69 65.89
N VAL A 222 -6.11 197.28 67.00
CA VAL A 222 -6.12 196.63 68.33
C VAL A 222 -7.51 196.13 68.74
N THR A 223 -8.58 196.75 68.24
CA THR A 223 -9.97 196.35 68.46
C THR A 223 -10.45 195.16 67.61
N SER A 224 -9.83 194.85 66.47
CA SER A 224 -10.22 193.70 65.62
C SER A 224 -9.33 192.46 65.79
N ALA A 225 -8.20 192.57 66.50
CA ALA A 225 -7.39 191.43 66.94
C ALA A 225 -8.13 190.50 67.93
N LEU A 226 -9.21 190.98 68.57
CA LEU A 226 -9.97 190.27 69.60
C LEU A 226 -11.09 189.36 69.05
N VAL A 227 -11.20 189.13 67.73
CA VAL A 227 -12.18 188.20 67.13
C VAL A 227 -11.53 187.43 65.95
N PRO A 228 -11.67 186.10 65.82
CA PRO A 228 -11.15 185.37 64.67
C PRO A 228 -11.91 185.77 63.41
N CYS A 229 -11.23 185.81 62.26
CA CYS A 229 -11.94 185.99 60.99
C CYS A 229 -12.80 184.74 60.67
N THR A 230 -13.83 184.92 59.85
CA THR A 230 -14.76 183.85 59.46
C THR A 230 -14.08 182.65 58.80
N ALA A 231 -12.96 182.85 58.11
CA ALA A 231 -12.13 181.78 57.58
C ALA A 231 -11.48 180.93 58.69
N CYS A 232 -10.91 181.55 59.72
CA CYS A 232 -10.35 180.84 60.87
C CYS A 232 -11.43 180.04 61.61
N ALA A 233 -12.60 180.63 61.83
CA ALA A 233 -13.72 179.91 62.47
C ALA A 233 -14.11 178.65 61.68
N ARG A 234 -14.29 178.74 60.35
CA ARG A 234 -14.61 177.59 59.50
C ARG A 234 -13.52 176.50 59.51
N VAL A 235 -12.24 176.89 59.56
CA VAL A 235 -11.12 175.94 59.69
C VAL A 235 -11.15 175.24 61.05
N GLN A 236 -11.45 175.94 62.14
CA GLN A 236 -11.57 175.34 63.47
C GLN A 236 -12.78 174.39 63.56
N THR A 237 -13.92 174.71 62.94
CA THR A 237 -15.07 173.78 62.83
C THR A 237 -14.70 172.52 62.05
N SER A 238 -14.08 172.65 60.87
CA SER A 238 -13.68 171.50 60.06
C SER A 238 -12.61 170.64 60.73
N LEU A 239 -11.69 171.24 61.50
CA LEU A 239 -10.74 170.50 62.34
C LEU A 239 -11.48 169.65 63.38
N ARG A 240 -12.52 170.18 64.05
CA ARG A 240 -13.35 169.42 65.00
C ARG A 240 -14.02 168.23 64.32
N GLU A 241 -14.74 168.45 63.22
CA GLU A 241 -15.41 167.38 62.44
C GLU A 241 -14.45 166.25 62.01
N VAL A 242 -13.28 166.60 61.45
CA VAL A 242 -12.26 165.62 61.04
C VAL A 242 -11.67 164.87 62.24
N SER A 243 -11.65 165.51 63.41
CA SER A 243 -11.12 164.93 64.64
C SER A 243 -12.09 163.96 65.27
N ASP A 244 -13.36 164.31 65.36
CA ASP A 244 -14.43 163.40 65.81
C ASP A 244 -14.49 162.16 64.91
N ALA A 245 -14.32 162.33 63.59
CA ALA A 245 -14.20 161.22 62.65
C ALA A 245 -12.94 160.35 62.88
N LEU A 246 -11.79 160.95 63.18
CA LEU A 246 -10.54 160.21 63.46
C LEU A 246 -10.60 159.49 64.82
N VAL A 247 -11.22 160.11 65.82
CA VAL A 247 -11.54 159.53 67.12
C VAL A 247 -12.43 158.30 66.95
N GLY A 248 -13.55 158.46 66.22
CA GLY A 248 -14.48 157.38 65.93
C GLY A 248 -13.83 156.24 65.13
N LEU A 249 -12.96 156.57 64.17
CA LEU A 249 -12.16 155.57 63.44
C LEU A 249 -11.25 154.80 64.40
N CYS A 250 -10.49 155.48 65.26
CA CYS A 250 -9.62 154.82 66.23
C CYS A 250 -10.42 153.90 67.16
N GLN A 251 -11.52 154.39 67.73
CA GLN A 251 -12.41 153.59 68.60
C GLN A 251 -12.99 152.37 67.87
N SER A 252 -13.47 152.52 66.64
CA SER A 252 -14.03 151.40 65.84
C SER A 252 -13.01 150.30 65.54
N GLN A 253 -11.71 150.64 65.49
CA GLN A 253 -10.60 149.71 65.28
C GLN A 253 -9.91 149.29 66.59
N GLY A 254 -10.46 149.63 67.75
CA GLY A 254 -9.88 149.32 69.06
C GLY A 254 -8.55 150.02 69.36
N LEU A 255 -8.24 151.12 68.66
CA LEU A 255 -7.02 151.89 68.81
C LEU A 255 -7.22 153.04 69.82
N PRO A 256 -6.24 153.33 70.69
CA PRO A 256 -6.30 154.52 71.53
C PRO A 256 -6.20 155.78 70.67
N SER A 257 -7.00 156.79 71.00
CA SER A 257 -6.88 158.14 70.42
C SER A 257 -6.26 159.08 71.45
N SER A 258 -5.22 159.79 71.03
CA SER A 258 -4.60 160.88 71.78
C SER A 258 -5.42 162.16 71.64
N LEU A 259 -6.06 162.32 70.48
CA LEU A 259 -6.91 163.45 70.13
C LEU A 259 -8.16 163.53 71.01
N VAL A 260 -8.75 162.39 71.45
CA VAL A 260 -9.82 162.36 72.47
C VAL A 260 -9.46 163.18 73.71
N TYR A 261 -8.31 162.89 74.31
CA TYR A 261 -7.90 163.53 75.56
C TYR A 261 -7.58 165.01 75.37
N PHE A 262 -7.00 165.36 74.22
CA PHE A 262 -6.71 166.74 73.85
C PHE A 262 -8.00 167.54 73.59
N LEU A 263 -8.99 166.97 72.89
CA LEU A 263 -10.29 167.60 72.67
C LEU A 263 -11.04 167.85 73.98
N ALA A 264 -11.08 166.85 74.87
CA ALA A 264 -11.71 167.01 76.19
C ALA A 264 -11.04 168.13 77.01
N ALA A 265 -9.70 168.17 77.05
CA ALA A 265 -8.97 169.22 77.74
C ALA A 265 -9.15 170.62 77.12
N LEU A 266 -9.31 170.70 75.79
CA LEU A 266 -9.65 171.96 75.11
C LEU A 266 -11.07 172.41 75.45
N ASP A 267 -12.06 171.52 75.43
CA ASP A 267 -13.45 171.88 75.75
C ASP A 267 -13.63 172.33 77.20
N GLU A 268 -12.84 171.79 78.14
CA GLU A 268 -12.81 172.26 79.54
C GLU A 268 -12.10 173.62 79.73
N SER A 269 -11.22 174.04 78.80
CA SER A 269 -10.37 175.24 78.96
C SER A 269 -10.78 176.43 78.09
N LEU A 270 -11.74 176.28 77.16
CA LEU A 270 -12.12 177.28 76.17
C LEU A 270 -13.60 177.71 76.24
N GLU A 271 -13.96 178.44 77.29
CA GLU A 271 -15.30 179.05 77.45
C GLU A 271 -15.74 179.98 76.30
N GLN A 272 -14.82 180.35 75.39
CA GLN A 272 -15.06 181.25 74.25
C GLN A 272 -14.78 180.62 72.88
N GLY A 273 -14.49 179.31 72.80
CA GLY A 273 -14.43 178.55 71.54
C GLY A 273 -13.39 179.01 70.52
N ARG A 274 -12.22 179.49 70.95
CA ARG A 274 -11.20 180.14 70.10
C ARG A 274 -9.81 179.50 70.27
N LEU A 275 -9.43 178.61 69.36
CA LEU A 275 -8.10 178.00 69.41
C LEU A 275 -6.99 179.02 69.12
N SER A 276 -5.94 179.03 69.94
CA SER A 276 -4.69 179.74 69.67
C SER A 276 -3.86 179.01 68.60
N ALA A 277 -2.82 179.68 68.08
CA ALA A 277 -1.88 179.05 67.16
C ALA A 277 -1.16 177.84 67.79
N THR A 278 -0.92 177.86 69.11
CA THR A 278 -0.33 176.74 69.85
C THR A 278 -1.30 175.56 69.92
N ASP A 279 -2.58 175.82 70.19
CA ASP A 279 -3.60 174.76 70.28
C ASP A 279 -3.78 174.08 68.93
N VAL A 280 -3.84 174.84 67.83
CA VAL A 280 -3.91 174.29 66.47
C VAL A 280 -2.65 173.47 66.13
N ALA A 281 -1.47 173.88 66.61
CA ALA A 281 -0.23 173.13 66.41
C ALA A 281 -0.21 171.81 67.20
N GLN A 282 -0.66 171.82 68.46
CA GLN A 282 -0.80 170.62 69.29
C GLN A 282 -1.87 169.67 68.72
N TRP A 283 -3.02 170.22 68.30
CA TRP A 283 -4.07 169.50 67.59
C TRP A 283 -3.51 168.73 66.39
N ALA A 284 -2.79 169.43 65.51
CA ALA A 284 -2.18 168.83 64.32
C ALA A 284 -1.09 167.79 64.66
N ALA A 285 -0.47 167.87 65.84
CA ALA A 285 0.47 166.86 66.33
C ALA A 285 -0.27 165.59 66.84
N GLU A 286 -1.34 165.75 67.61
CA GLU A 286 -2.13 164.62 68.13
C GLU A 286 -2.94 163.92 67.03
N GLN A 287 -3.53 164.68 66.11
CA GLN A 287 -4.17 164.15 64.89
C GLN A 287 -3.18 163.34 64.04
N ARG A 288 -1.94 163.82 63.88
CA ARG A 288 -0.87 163.11 63.17
C ARG A 288 -0.42 161.84 63.91
N ARG A 289 -0.43 161.86 65.25
CA ARG A 289 -0.11 160.70 66.09
C ARG A 289 -1.15 159.59 65.90
N ASP A 290 -2.43 159.94 65.90
CA ASP A 290 -3.54 159.00 65.75
C ASP A 290 -3.64 158.47 64.30
N LEU A 291 -3.48 159.33 63.29
CA LEU A 291 -3.28 158.90 61.89
C LEU A 291 -2.09 157.94 61.75
N GLY A 292 -1.01 158.19 62.48
CA GLY A 292 0.15 157.29 62.53
C GLY A 292 -0.15 155.93 63.18
N ARG A 293 -1.05 155.87 64.17
CA ARG A 293 -1.54 154.60 64.76
C ARG A 293 -2.40 153.83 63.76
N VAL A 294 -3.37 154.50 63.11
CA VAL A 294 -4.21 153.92 62.05
C VAL A 294 -3.35 153.39 60.91
N GLY A 295 -2.37 154.18 60.42
CA GLY A 295 -1.44 153.76 59.38
C GLY A 295 -0.66 152.49 59.75
N LYS A 296 -0.10 152.42 60.97
CA LYS A 296 0.59 151.22 61.47
C LYS A 296 -0.35 150.01 61.60
N HIS A 297 -1.61 150.21 61.99
CA HIS A 297 -2.60 149.14 62.08
C HIS A 297 -2.95 148.60 60.69
N LEU A 298 -3.23 149.48 59.71
CA LEU A 298 -3.49 149.10 58.32
C LEU A 298 -2.30 148.40 57.65
N SER A 299 -1.06 148.82 57.95
CA SER A 299 0.14 148.07 57.55
C SER A 299 0.14 146.67 58.14
N LYS A 300 0.03 146.51 59.47
CA LYS A 300 0.00 145.19 60.11
C LYS A 300 -1.11 144.29 59.58
N MET A 301 -2.33 144.83 59.39
CA MET A 301 -3.42 144.08 58.77
C MET A 301 -3.05 143.59 57.37
N ARG A 302 -2.48 144.46 56.53
CA ARG A 302 -1.98 144.07 55.20
C ARG A 302 -0.90 143.00 55.28
N ASP A 303 0.07 143.16 56.17
CA ASP A 303 1.19 142.24 56.38
C ASP A 303 0.73 140.85 56.87
N THR A 304 -0.44 140.77 57.54
CA THR A 304 -1.08 139.48 57.91
C THR A 304 -2.00 138.92 56.83
N VAL A 305 -2.75 139.76 56.11
CA VAL A 305 -3.73 139.33 55.09
C VAL A 305 -3.04 138.91 53.79
N GLN A 306 -1.94 139.55 53.41
CA GLN A 306 -1.21 139.25 52.18
C GLN A 306 -0.66 137.81 52.14
N PRO A 307 0.11 137.31 53.14
CA PRO A 307 0.59 135.92 53.13
C PRO A 307 -0.55 134.90 53.25
N LEU A 308 -1.68 135.26 53.89
CA LEU A 308 -2.87 134.40 53.90
C LEU A 308 -3.53 134.29 52.52
N ARG A 309 -3.55 135.38 51.73
CA ARG A 309 -4.02 135.35 50.34
C ARG A 309 -3.09 134.54 49.44
N GLU A 310 -1.78 134.73 49.58
CA GLU A 310 -0.77 133.96 48.84
C GLU A 310 -0.83 132.47 49.18
N SER A 311 -0.96 132.14 50.48
CA SER A 311 -1.16 130.76 50.94
C SER A 311 -2.49 130.17 50.46
N LEU A 312 -3.56 130.96 50.34
CA LEU A 312 -4.84 130.49 49.81
C LEU A 312 -4.69 130.14 48.33
N VAL A 313 -4.13 131.02 47.51
CA VAL A 313 -3.87 130.75 46.08
C VAL A 313 -3.00 129.52 45.90
N ALA A 314 -1.90 129.38 46.66
CA ALA A 314 -1.04 128.20 46.59
C ALA A 314 -1.75 126.89 46.99
N LEU A 315 -2.68 126.94 47.95
CA LEU A 315 -3.51 125.78 48.32
C LEU A 315 -4.57 125.46 47.26
N GLU A 316 -5.11 126.46 46.56
CA GLU A 316 -6.02 126.25 45.43
C GLU A 316 -5.31 125.63 44.23
N GLU A 317 -4.11 126.12 43.89
CA GLU A 317 -3.24 125.53 42.86
C GLU A 317 -2.87 124.08 43.22
N ALA A 318 -2.48 123.81 44.47
CA ALA A 318 -2.17 122.45 44.93
C ALA A 318 -3.40 121.52 44.91
N ARG A 319 -4.58 122.01 45.27
CA ARG A 319 -5.86 121.29 45.15
C ARG A 319 -6.16 120.93 43.71
N ASP A 320 -5.97 121.87 42.78
CA ASP A 320 -6.31 121.67 41.37
C ASP A 320 -5.26 120.81 40.64
N GLU A 321 -4.01 120.81 41.09
CA GLU A 321 -3.01 119.79 40.72
C GLU A 321 -3.42 118.39 41.21
N LEU A 322 -3.84 118.24 42.47
CA LEU A 322 -4.31 116.96 43.00
C LEU A 322 -5.56 116.44 42.29
N ARG A 323 -6.50 117.32 41.89
CA ARG A 323 -7.65 116.96 41.06
C ARG A 323 -7.22 116.44 39.68
N ARG A 324 -6.38 117.18 38.96
CA ARG A 324 -5.86 116.73 37.65
C ARG A 324 -5.11 115.40 37.74
N ARG A 325 -4.37 115.17 38.84
CA ARG A 325 -3.71 113.88 39.09
C ARG A 325 -4.71 112.75 39.37
N LEU A 326 -5.77 113.01 40.15
CA LEU A 326 -6.84 112.05 40.40
C LEU A 326 -7.54 111.67 39.09
N GLU A 327 -8.01 112.65 38.32
CA GLU A 327 -8.64 112.47 37.01
C GLU A 327 -7.76 111.64 36.07
N ALA A 328 -6.46 111.99 35.95
CA ALA A 328 -5.51 111.21 35.14
C ALA A 328 -5.35 109.75 35.62
N THR A 329 -5.36 109.49 36.92
CA THR A 329 -5.33 108.11 37.45
C THR A 329 -6.65 107.36 37.24
N GLU A 330 -7.80 108.04 37.35
CA GLU A 330 -9.11 107.45 37.08
C GLU A 330 -9.26 107.08 35.60
N GLU A 331 -8.78 107.93 34.68
CA GLU A 331 -8.72 107.60 33.26
C GLU A 331 -7.80 106.40 32.96
N LEU A 332 -6.63 106.31 33.60
CA LEU A 332 -5.72 105.17 33.44
C LEU A 332 -6.37 103.88 33.94
N LEU A 333 -6.99 103.89 35.12
CA LEU A 333 -7.74 102.75 35.66
C LEU A 333 -8.94 102.38 34.77
N ALA A 334 -9.61 103.34 34.14
CA ALA A 334 -10.68 103.09 33.17
C ALA A 334 -10.14 102.41 31.90
N ARG A 335 -8.98 102.85 31.37
CA ARG A 335 -8.30 102.23 30.23
C ARG A 335 -7.82 100.81 30.55
N GLU A 336 -7.25 100.58 31.73
CA GLU A 336 -6.84 99.25 32.18
C GLU A 336 -8.05 98.30 32.31
N ARG A 337 -9.17 98.78 32.87
CA ARG A 337 -10.41 98.00 32.98
C ARG A 337 -10.98 97.62 31.62
N THR A 338 -10.99 98.52 30.63
CA THR A 338 -11.50 98.20 29.29
C THR A 338 -10.55 97.27 28.53
N GLN A 339 -9.23 97.42 28.67
CA GLN A 339 -8.25 96.48 28.12
C GLN A 339 -8.39 95.08 28.74
N TYR A 340 -8.55 95.00 30.07
CA TYR A 340 -8.76 93.74 30.77
C TYR A 340 -10.07 93.05 30.35
N GLN A 341 -11.16 93.81 30.22
CA GLN A 341 -12.44 93.29 29.72
C GLN A 341 -12.35 92.82 28.26
N ALA A 342 -11.63 93.54 27.39
CA ALA A 342 -11.40 93.12 26.01
C ALA A 342 -10.57 91.82 25.95
N GLY A 343 -9.52 91.70 26.76
CA GLY A 343 -8.73 90.48 26.87
C GLY A 343 -9.53 89.27 27.39
N LEU A 344 -10.41 89.47 28.38
CA LEU A 344 -11.33 88.42 28.83
C LEU A 344 -12.29 87.98 27.71
N GLN A 345 -12.88 88.93 26.97
CA GLN A 345 -13.76 88.61 25.85
C GLN A 345 -13.02 87.87 24.73
N GLU A 346 -11.76 88.24 24.44
CA GLU A 346 -10.93 87.55 23.46
C GLU A 346 -10.64 86.11 23.90
N HIS A 347 -10.24 85.89 25.17
CA HIS A 347 -10.03 84.56 25.71
C HIS A 347 -11.32 83.72 25.74
N ASP A 348 -12.48 84.32 26.03
CA ASP A 348 -13.79 83.63 25.96
C ASP A 348 -14.18 83.24 24.53
N VAL A 349 -13.77 84.02 23.51
CA VAL A 349 -13.92 83.63 22.10
C VAL A 349 -12.97 82.49 21.76
N GLN A 350 -11.67 82.61 22.10
CA GLN A 350 -10.66 81.59 21.86
C GLN A 350 -11.04 80.25 22.52
N LEU A 351 -11.59 80.28 23.75
CA LEU A 351 -12.05 79.09 24.46
C LEU A 351 -13.24 78.43 23.77
N ARG A 352 -14.25 79.20 23.35
CA ARG A 352 -15.40 78.68 22.59
C ARG A 352 -15.00 78.11 21.23
N GLU A 353 -14.06 78.75 20.53
CA GLU A 353 -13.50 78.19 19.30
C GLU A 353 -12.76 76.88 19.53
N ALA A 354 -11.95 76.79 20.59
CA ALA A 354 -11.22 75.57 20.95
C ALA A 354 -12.17 74.43 21.35
N GLN A 355 -13.26 74.74 22.07
CA GLN A 355 -14.34 73.80 22.39
C GLN A 355 -15.04 73.30 21.13
N SER A 356 -15.47 74.21 20.24
CA SER A 356 -16.10 73.86 18.96
C SER A 356 -15.20 72.99 18.07
N LYS A 357 -13.92 73.35 17.93
CA LYS A 357 -12.92 72.54 17.20
C LYS A 357 -12.74 71.15 17.81
N LYS A 358 -12.74 71.03 19.15
CA LYS A 358 -12.68 69.75 19.87
C LYS A 358 -13.92 68.89 19.63
N GLU A 359 -15.11 69.48 19.69
CA GLU A 359 -16.38 68.80 19.42
C GLU A 359 -16.48 68.32 17.97
N GLU A 360 -16.05 69.15 17.01
CA GLU A 360 -16.00 68.80 15.59
C GLU A 360 -15.05 67.61 15.33
N VAL A 361 -13.85 67.62 15.94
CA VAL A 361 -12.91 66.49 15.87
C VAL A 361 -13.47 65.24 16.54
N ALA A 362 -14.09 65.35 17.71
CA ALA A 362 -14.73 64.23 18.40
C ALA A 362 -15.88 63.63 17.59
N SER A 363 -16.70 64.46 16.94
CA SER A 363 -17.79 64.03 16.05
C SER A 363 -17.27 63.32 14.80
N ARG A 364 -16.22 63.85 14.15
CA ARG A 364 -15.52 63.17 13.04
C ARG A 364 -14.99 61.80 13.46
N GLN A 365 -14.27 61.73 14.58
CA GLN A 365 -13.73 60.48 15.13
C GLN A 365 -14.85 59.48 15.46
N HIS A 366 -15.97 59.94 16.03
CA HIS A 366 -17.12 59.08 16.33
C HIS A 366 -17.71 58.44 15.06
N GLU A 367 -17.94 59.23 14.00
CA GLU A 367 -18.48 58.67 12.75
C GLU A 367 -17.45 57.84 11.97
N GLU A 368 -16.15 58.09 12.10
CA GLU A 368 -15.09 57.21 11.59
C GLU A 368 -15.06 55.86 12.34
N LEU A 369 -15.11 55.88 13.67
CA LEU A 369 -15.21 54.67 14.50
C LEU A 369 -16.48 53.88 14.15
N LYS A 370 -17.62 54.53 14.00
CA LYS A 370 -18.90 53.91 13.62
C LYS A 370 -18.87 53.30 12.20
N LYS A 371 -18.18 53.93 11.24
CA LYS A 371 -17.90 53.33 9.92
C LYS A 371 -16.98 52.11 10.05
N CYS A 372 -15.96 52.18 10.92
CA CYS A 372 -15.04 51.08 11.18
C CYS A 372 -15.77 49.88 11.80
N ILE A 373 -16.58 50.11 12.84
CA ILE A 373 -17.44 49.11 13.50
C ILE A 373 -18.33 48.42 12.46
N LYS A 374 -19.10 49.16 11.67
CA LYS A 374 -19.96 48.60 10.60
C LYS A 374 -19.17 47.78 9.57
N SER A 375 -17.93 48.18 9.25
CA SER A 375 -17.04 47.42 8.36
C SER A 375 -16.58 46.11 9.00
N LEU A 376 -16.25 46.13 10.30
CA LEU A 376 -15.85 44.95 11.07
C LEU A 376 -17.02 44.00 11.29
N GLU A 377 -18.22 44.49 11.63
CA GLU A 377 -19.46 43.71 11.72
C GLU A 377 -19.75 42.98 10.41
N LYS A 378 -19.66 43.67 9.26
CA LYS A 378 -19.84 43.06 7.93
C LYS A 378 -18.77 42.01 7.59
N LYS A 379 -17.53 42.20 8.04
CA LYS A 379 -16.46 41.20 7.90
C LYS A 379 -16.73 39.99 8.80
N ASN A 380 -17.17 40.22 10.03
CA ASN A 380 -17.46 39.18 11.01
C ASN A 380 -18.65 38.32 10.57
N SER A 381 -19.76 38.93 10.11
CA SER A 381 -20.90 38.17 9.56
C SER A 381 -20.54 37.39 8.30
N LYS A 382 -19.64 37.91 7.44
CA LYS A 382 -19.10 37.15 6.30
C LYS A 382 -18.24 35.96 6.75
N LEU A 383 -17.39 36.14 7.76
CA LEU A 383 -16.56 35.05 8.30
C LEU A 383 -17.43 34.00 9.00
N GLN A 384 -18.45 34.40 9.76
CA GLN A 384 -19.41 33.49 10.38
C GLN A 384 -20.17 32.67 9.32
N ALA A 385 -20.64 33.30 8.25
CA ALA A 385 -21.27 32.60 7.14
C ALA A 385 -20.30 31.60 6.47
N GLN A 386 -19.03 31.97 6.29
CA GLN A 386 -18.00 31.06 5.76
C GLN A 386 -17.76 29.87 6.69
N ILE A 387 -17.64 30.10 8.01
CA ILE A 387 -17.50 29.03 9.02
C ILE A 387 -18.70 28.07 8.96
N ASN A 388 -19.94 28.58 8.90
CA ASN A 388 -21.13 27.75 8.79
C ASN A 388 -21.09 26.90 7.51
N THR A 389 -20.80 27.49 6.34
CA THR A 389 -20.69 26.72 5.08
C THR A 389 -19.56 25.68 5.08
N GLN A 390 -18.48 25.92 5.84
CA GLN A 390 -17.43 24.94 6.04
C GLN A 390 -17.90 23.79 6.96
N ALA A 391 -18.62 24.09 8.04
CA ALA A 391 -19.24 23.09 8.91
C ALA A 391 -20.23 22.19 8.14
N ASP A 392 -21.11 22.78 7.33
CA ASP A 392 -22.05 22.04 6.45
C ASP A 392 -21.32 21.16 5.42
N THR A 393 -20.10 21.55 5.03
CA THR A 393 -19.28 20.77 4.09
C THR A 393 -18.56 19.64 4.81
N ILE A 394 -18.05 19.86 6.03
CA ILE A 394 -17.46 18.81 6.88
C ILE A 394 -18.53 17.76 7.21
N HIS A 395 -19.71 18.16 7.69
CA HIS A 395 -20.80 17.23 8.02
C HIS A 395 -21.22 16.37 6.82
N ARG A 396 -21.26 16.93 5.61
CA ARG A 396 -21.53 16.16 4.38
C ARG A 396 -20.42 15.17 4.05
N LEU A 397 -19.16 15.54 4.26
CA LEU A 397 -18.02 14.64 4.05
C LEU A 397 -17.96 13.52 5.11
N GLU A 398 -18.33 13.82 6.36
CA GLU A 398 -18.44 12.84 7.44
C GLU A 398 -19.56 11.82 7.16
N SER A 399 -20.75 12.30 6.77
CA SER A 399 -21.84 11.42 6.36
C SER A 399 -21.48 10.55 5.14
N ALA A 400 -20.74 11.09 4.17
CA ALA A 400 -20.26 10.32 3.01
C ALA A 400 -19.20 9.28 3.40
N ARG A 401 -18.27 9.63 4.31
CA ARG A 401 -17.29 8.69 4.89
C ARG A 401 -18.01 7.54 5.60
N ASP A 402 -19.04 7.84 6.39
CA ASP A 402 -19.74 6.82 7.18
C ASP A 402 -20.54 5.87 6.27
N GLY A 403 -21.12 6.38 5.17
CA GLY A 403 -21.71 5.55 4.12
C GLY A 403 -20.67 4.64 3.43
N LEU A 404 -19.53 5.20 3.02
CA LEU A 404 -18.44 4.41 2.42
C LEU A 404 -17.88 3.35 3.38
N GLN A 405 -17.84 3.61 4.69
CA GLN A 405 -17.43 2.61 5.68
C GLN A 405 -18.44 1.46 5.79
N GLN A 406 -19.74 1.75 5.69
CA GLN A 406 -20.78 0.71 5.64
C GLN A 406 -20.64 -0.14 4.37
N ASP A 407 -20.42 0.50 3.21
CA ASP A 407 -20.17 -0.21 1.94
C ASP A 407 -18.93 -1.12 2.02
N VAL A 408 -17.82 -0.65 2.62
CA VAL A 408 -16.61 -1.46 2.83
C VAL A 408 -16.90 -2.67 3.70
N ASN A 409 -17.56 -2.48 4.85
CA ASN A 409 -17.91 -3.58 5.75
C ASN A 409 -18.80 -4.63 5.05
N ALA A 410 -19.81 -4.19 4.29
CA ALA A 410 -20.67 -5.09 3.51
C ALA A 410 -19.88 -5.86 2.43
N ARG A 411 -18.90 -5.22 1.78
CA ARG A 411 -18.00 -5.88 0.83
C ARG A 411 -17.06 -6.90 1.47
N GLU A 412 -16.63 -6.66 2.71
CA GLU A 412 -15.85 -7.64 3.48
C GLU A 412 -16.71 -8.87 3.86
N GLU A 413 -17.98 -8.67 4.23
CA GLU A 413 -18.94 -9.75 4.45
C GLU A 413 -19.22 -10.57 3.18
N ASP A 414 -19.46 -9.91 2.04
CA ASP A 414 -19.58 -10.53 0.71
C ASP A 414 -18.31 -11.35 0.36
N GLN A 415 -17.12 -10.79 0.61
CA GLN A 415 -15.86 -11.45 0.31
C GLN A 415 -15.66 -12.70 1.17
N GLN A 416 -16.04 -12.66 2.46
CA GLN A 416 -16.04 -13.84 3.33
C GLN A 416 -17.06 -14.89 2.86
N LEU A 417 -18.21 -14.48 2.33
CA LEU A 417 -19.19 -15.40 1.75
C LEU A 417 -18.66 -16.07 0.47
N ILE A 418 -18.02 -15.30 -0.42
CA ILE A 418 -17.37 -15.81 -1.63
C ILE A 418 -16.29 -16.84 -1.27
N GLN A 419 -15.40 -16.54 -0.33
CA GLN A 419 -14.37 -17.50 0.13
C GLN A 419 -14.97 -18.81 0.66
N LYS A 420 -16.08 -18.74 1.42
CA LYS A 420 -16.81 -19.93 1.90
C LYS A 420 -17.48 -20.73 0.77
N LEU A 421 -17.88 -20.07 -0.32
CA LEU A 421 -18.45 -20.73 -1.50
C LEU A 421 -17.37 -21.35 -2.38
N GLU A 422 -16.24 -20.66 -2.61
CA GLU A 422 -15.08 -21.20 -3.31
C GLU A 422 -14.55 -22.48 -2.64
N GLU A 423 -14.46 -22.51 -1.32
CA GLU A 423 -14.01 -23.70 -0.60
C GLU A 423 -15.00 -24.87 -0.73
N LYS A 424 -16.32 -24.59 -0.72
CA LYS A 424 -17.34 -25.62 -1.02
C LYS A 424 -17.21 -26.14 -2.45
N ILE A 425 -16.92 -25.27 -3.43
CA ILE A 425 -16.70 -25.68 -4.82
C ILE A 425 -15.48 -26.60 -4.90
N ARG A 426 -14.33 -26.24 -4.30
CA ARG A 426 -13.14 -27.11 -4.26
C ARG A 426 -13.43 -28.50 -3.66
N VAL A 427 -14.21 -28.55 -2.57
CA VAL A 427 -14.61 -29.82 -1.94
C VAL A 427 -15.51 -30.65 -2.87
N LEU A 428 -16.47 -30.03 -3.55
CA LEU A 428 -17.35 -30.71 -4.50
C LEU A 428 -16.61 -31.18 -5.76
N ASP A 429 -15.65 -30.39 -6.28
CA ASP A 429 -14.80 -30.78 -7.41
C ASP A 429 -13.92 -31.98 -7.04
N ALA A 430 -13.33 -31.99 -5.84
CA ALA A 430 -12.56 -33.14 -5.34
C ALA A 430 -13.43 -34.40 -5.19
N GLN A 431 -14.69 -34.26 -4.74
CA GLN A 431 -15.65 -35.37 -4.67
C GLN A 431 -16.07 -35.86 -6.07
N LEU A 432 -16.30 -34.95 -7.02
CA LEU A 432 -16.61 -35.30 -8.41
C LEU A 432 -15.46 -36.05 -9.08
N LEU A 433 -14.22 -35.59 -8.91
CA LEU A 433 -13.03 -36.29 -9.39
C LEU A 433 -12.89 -37.68 -8.75
N ALA A 434 -13.08 -37.80 -7.43
CA ALA A 434 -13.05 -39.09 -6.75
C ALA A 434 -14.11 -40.06 -7.33
N ASN A 435 -15.35 -39.59 -7.48
CA ASN A 435 -16.45 -40.36 -8.07
C ASN A 435 -16.19 -40.74 -9.54
N GLN A 436 -15.60 -39.85 -10.34
CA GLN A 436 -15.19 -40.15 -11.71
C GLN A 436 -14.16 -41.29 -11.74
N THR A 437 -13.13 -41.26 -10.88
CA THR A 437 -12.14 -42.37 -10.83
C THR A 437 -12.74 -43.68 -10.32
N LEU A 438 -13.83 -43.66 -9.55
CA LEU A 438 -14.57 -44.87 -9.17
C LEU A 438 -15.38 -45.39 -10.36
N LEU A 439 -16.07 -44.51 -11.10
CA LEU A 439 -16.81 -44.87 -12.31
C LEU A 439 -15.87 -45.45 -13.37
N ASP A 440 -14.70 -44.85 -13.60
CA ASP A 440 -13.69 -45.36 -14.55
C ASP A 440 -13.20 -46.77 -14.17
N LYS A 441 -13.04 -47.05 -12.87
CA LYS A 441 -12.70 -48.40 -12.36
C LYS A 441 -13.82 -49.41 -12.60
N GLU A 442 -15.08 -49.04 -12.39
CA GLU A 442 -16.22 -49.92 -12.70
C GLU A 442 -16.38 -50.14 -14.22
N CYS A 443 -16.19 -49.10 -15.04
CA CYS A 443 -16.14 -49.23 -16.49
C CYS A 443 -15.02 -50.18 -16.94
N ALA A 444 -13.83 -50.10 -16.35
CA ALA A 444 -12.72 -51.01 -16.64
C ALA A 444 -13.04 -52.46 -16.21
N LYS A 445 -13.66 -52.68 -15.04
CA LYS A 445 -14.14 -53.99 -14.60
C LYS A 445 -15.19 -54.55 -15.57
N TYR A 446 -16.16 -53.74 -15.96
CA TYR A 446 -17.20 -54.12 -16.92
C TYR A 446 -16.60 -54.52 -18.28
N GLN A 447 -15.68 -53.72 -18.83
CA GLN A 447 -14.97 -54.08 -20.06
C GLN A 447 -14.18 -55.39 -19.93
N SER A 448 -13.53 -55.62 -18.77
CA SER A 448 -12.84 -56.88 -18.51
C SER A 448 -13.81 -58.06 -18.46
N ALA A 449 -14.99 -57.89 -17.85
CA ALA A 449 -16.04 -58.90 -17.81
C ALA A 449 -16.60 -59.19 -19.22
N CYS A 450 -16.80 -58.17 -20.06
CA CYS A 450 -17.22 -58.36 -21.46
C CYS A 450 -16.19 -59.19 -22.25
N ARG A 451 -14.88 -58.87 -22.16
CA ARG A 451 -13.84 -59.67 -22.83
C ARG A 451 -13.78 -61.11 -22.32
N GLN A 452 -14.03 -61.32 -21.02
CA GLN A 452 -14.11 -62.66 -20.44
C GLN A 452 -15.34 -63.42 -20.98
N GLN A 453 -16.50 -62.77 -21.07
CA GLN A 453 -17.72 -63.31 -21.65
C GLN A 453 -17.52 -63.69 -23.12
N GLU A 454 -16.90 -62.83 -23.93
CA GLU A 454 -16.53 -63.10 -25.33
C GLU A 454 -15.60 -64.31 -25.43
N SER A 455 -14.57 -64.40 -24.57
CA SER A 455 -13.65 -65.55 -24.52
C SER A 455 -14.37 -66.85 -24.15
N VAL A 456 -15.30 -66.82 -23.21
CA VAL A 456 -16.13 -67.98 -22.83
C VAL A 456 -17.07 -68.38 -23.97
N GLN A 457 -17.70 -67.43 -24.66
CA GLN A 457 -18.56 -67.70 -25.81
C GLN A 457 -17.77 -68.29 -26.99
N LEU A 458 -16.55 -67.81 -27.26
CA LEU A 458 -15.67 -68.40 -28.28
C LEU A 458 -15.27 -69.83 -27.92
N LYS A 459 -14.93 -70.11 -26.65
CA LYS A 459 -14.69 -71.48 -26.17
C LYS A 459 -15.93 -72.37 -26.29
N GLN A 460 -17.11 -71.86 -25.96
CA GLN A 460 -18.36 -72.61 -26.09
C GLN A 460 -18.66 -72.95 -27.55
N LYS A 461 -18.46 -72.01 -28.49
CA LYS A 461 -18.59 -72.28 -29.93
C LYS A 461 -17.59 -73.33 -30.42
N ALA A 462 -16.31 -73.22 -30.05
CA ALA A 462 -15.30 -74.20 -30.41
C ALA A 462 -15.58 -75.60 -29.83
N MET A 463 -16.14 -75.69 -28.61
CA MET A 463 -16.59 -76.97 -28.04
C MET A 463 -17.81 -77.53 -28.79
N LEU A 464 -18.76 -76.69 -29.21
CA LEU A 464 -19.89 -77.12 -30.05
C LEU A 464 -19.40 -77.64 -31.41
N GLU A 465 -18.49 -76.93 -32.08
CA GLU A 465 -17.89 -77.39 -33.35
C GLU A 465 -17.12 -78.71 -33.20
N GLN A 466 -16.52 -78.96 -32.02
CA GLN A 466 -15.90 -80.26 -31.68
C GLN A 466 -16.92 -81.36 -31.44
N VAL A 467 -18.04 -81.07 -30.75
CA VAL A 467 -19.15 -82.02 -30.59
C VAL A 467 -19.75 -82.36 -31.96
N ASP A 468 -20.07 -81.36 -32.79
CA ASP A 468 -20.57 -81.55 -34.16
C ASP A 468 -19.58 -82.35 -35.03
N ALA A 469 -18.27 -82.28 -34.76
CA ALA A 469 -17.26 -83.09 -35.43
C ALA A 469 -17.25 -84.54 -34.93
N LEU A 470 -17.33 -84.75 -33.62
CA LEU A 470 -17.44 -86.09 -33.03
C LEU A 470 -18.74 -86.79 -33.43
N ASP A 471 -19.87 -86.06 -33.51
CA ASP A 471 -21.14 -86.61 -33.98
C ASP A 471 -21.04 -87.06 -35.44
N ARG A 472 -20.40 -86.26 -36.32
CA ARG A 472 -20.10 -86.67 -37.71
C ARG A 472 -19.16 -87.87 -37.79
N GLU A 473 -18.15 -87.97 -36.92
CA GLU A 473 -17.30 -89.16 -36.82
C GLU A 473 -18.08 -90.39 -36.33
N CYS A 474 -19.04 -90.22 -35.41
CA CYS A 474 -19.92 -91.30 -34.97
C CYS A 474 -20.87 -91.76 -36.08
N GLU A 475 -21.49 -90.82 -36.82
CA GLU A 475 -22.33 -91.12 -37.99
C GLU A 475 -21.51 -91.85 -39.09
N GLU A 476 -20.27 -91.43 -39.33
CA GLU A 476 -19.35 -92.08 -40.27
C GLU A 476 -19.02 -93.52 -39.85
N VAL A 477 -18.67 -93.73 -38.57
CA VAL A 477 -18.41 -95.08 -38.01
C VAL A 477 -19.67 -95.94 -38.07
N GLN A 478 -20.83 -95.40 -37.73
CA GLN A 478 -22.10 -96.14 -37.77
C GLN A 478 -22.52 -96.52 -39.19
N ARG A 479 -22.28 -95.65 -40.18
CA ARG A 479 -22.51 -95.98 -41.60
C ARG A 479 -21.56 -97.06 -42.10
N ARG A 480 -20.25 -96.96 -41.79
CA ARG A 480 -19.26 -98.00 -42.13
C ARG A 480 -19.56 -99.34 -41.46
N LEU A 481 -20.11 -99.31 -40.25
CA LEU A 481 -20.60 -100.51 -39.58
C LEU A 481 -21.76 -101.12 -40.36
N GLY A 482 -22.76 -100.32 -40.74
CA GLY A 482 -23.88 -100.76 -41.59
C GLY A 482 -23.43 -101.33 -42.93
N GLU A 483 -22.56 -100.62 -43.66
CA GLU A 483 -21.94 -101.11 -44.92
C GLU A 483 -21.20 -102.45 -44.72
N SER A 484 -20.51 -102.62 -43.57
CA SER A 484 -19.84 -103.88 -43.24
C SER A 484 -20.79 -104.98 -42.76
N GLU A 485 -21.95 -104.64 -42.21
CA GLU A 485 -23.01 -105.58 -41.81
C GLU A 485 -23.77 -106.07 -43.06
N GLU A 486 -24.16 -105.17 -43.97
CA GLU A 486 -24.74 -105.49 -45.28
C GLU A 486 -23.78 -106.38 -46.11
N ALA A 487 -22.49 -106.01 -46.21
CA ALA A 487 -21.50 -106.83 -46.92
C ALA A 487 -21.28 -108.21 -46.27
N LYS A 488 -21.46 -108.32 -44.95
CA LYS A 488 -21.41 -109.60 -44.23
C LYS A 488 -22.67 -110.43 -44.50
N GLU A 489 -23.85 -109.82 -44.55
CA GLU A 489 -25.10 -110.49 -44.94
C GLU A 489 -25.02 -111.01 -46.38
N GLU A 490 -24.54 -110.21 -47.34
CA GLU A 490 -24.30 -110.67 -48.71
C GLU A 490 -23.34 -111.87 -48.78
N LEU A 491 -22.25 -111.85 -47.99
CA LEU A 491 -21.30 -112.97 -47.93
C LEU A 491 -21.91 -114.21 -47.28
N GLN A 492 -22.79 -114.02 -46.28
CA GLN A 492 -23.54 -115.09 -45.65
C GLN A 492 -24.51 -115.75 -46.65
N GLU A 493 -25.24 -114.96 -47.45
CA GLU A 493 -26.13 -115.45 -48.52
C GLU A 493 -25.37 -116.20 -49.62
N LYS A 494 -24.23 -115.68 -50.07
CA LYS A 494 -23.34 -116.36 -51.03
C LYS A 494 -22.83 -117.69 -50.47
N LEU A 495 -22.53 -117.74 -49.17
CA LEU A 495 -22.10 -118.97 -48.49
C LEU A 495 -23.24 -119.99 -48.37
N THR A 496 -24.48 -119.57 -48.08
CA THR A 496 -25.63 -120.48 -48.07
C THR A 496 -25.93 -121.04 -49.46
N HIS A 497 -25.92 -120.20 -50.50
CA HIS A 497 -26.08 -120.65 -51.88
C HIS A 497 -25.03 -121.70 -52.28
N MET A 498 -23.75 -121.43 -52.01
CA MET A 498 -22.68 -122.39 -52.29
C MET A 498 -22.79 -123.69 -51.47
N SER A 499 -23.34 -123.63 -50.24
CA SER A 499 -23.62 -124.83 -49.45
C SER A 499 -24.76 -125.65 -50.07
N GLU A 500 -25.83 -125.00 -50.53
CA GLU A 500 -26.94 -125.66 -51.22
C GLU A 500 -26.51 -126.31 -52.54
N GLU A 501 -25.69 -125.62 -53.34
CA GLU A 501 -25.08 -126.19 -54.57
C GLU A 501 -24.18 -127.39 -54.26
N ARG A 502 -23.34 -127.30 -53.21
CA ARG A 502 -22.52 -128.44 -52.73
C ARG A 502 -23.40 -129.63 -52.37
N ASP A 503 -24.50 -129.41 -51.66
CA ASP A 503 -25.37 -130.49 -51.21
C ASP A 503 -26.16 -131.12 -52.37
N GLN A 504 -26.58 -130.32 -53.36
CA GLN A 504 -27.12 -130.83 -54.63
C GLN A 504 -26.10 -131.69 -55.39
N LEU A 505 -24.83 -131.30 -55.44
CA LEU A 505 -23.76 -132.07 -56.09
C LEU A 505 -23.41 -133.35 -55.31
N ASN A 506 -23.38 -133.31 -53.98
CA ASN A 506 -23.20 -134.49 -53.14
C ASN A 506 -24.35 -135.49 -53.32
N ASN A 507 -25.59 -135.04 -53.41
CA ASN A 507 -26.74 -135.91 -53.68
C ASN A 507 -26.61 -136.62 -55.04
N LYS A 508 -26.26 -135.87 -56.10
CA LYS A 508 -25.98 -136.45 -57.44
C LYS A 508 -24.81 -137.46 -57.42
N LEU A 509 -23.78 -137.20 -56.61
CA LEU A 509 -22.65 -138.13 -56.44
C LEU A 509 -23.09 -139.41 -55.71
N ALA A 510 -23.92 -139.31 -54.68
CA ALA A 510 -24.48 -140.46 -53.98
C ALA A 510 -25.39 -141.31 -54.89
N GLU A 511 -26.23 -140.69 -55.72
CA GLU A 511 -27.03 -141.39 -56.75
C GLU A 511 -26.13 -142.16 -57.73
N GLN A 512 -25.07 -141.54 -58.24
CA GLN A 512 -24.09 -142.18 -59.13
C GLN A 512 -23.37 -143.36 -58.44
N GLN A 513 -22.98 -143.21 -57.17
CA GLN A 513 -22.34 -144.28 -56.40
C GLN A 513 -23.27 -145.47 -56.16
N ALA A 514 -24.55 -145.23 -55.86
CA ALA A 514 -25.55 -146.28 -55.73
C ALA A 514 -25.76 -147.04 -57.04
N LEU A 515 -25.78 -146.33 -58.18
CA LEU A 515 -25.90 -146.94 -59.51
C LEU A 515 -24.71 -147.85 -59.83
N VAL A 516 -23.49 -147.41 -59.52
CA VAL A 516 -22.27 -148.22 -59.71
C VAL A 516 -22.27 -149.45 -58.81
N ALA A 517 -22.73 -149.34 -57.55
CA ALA A 517 -22.83 -150.48 -56.64
C ALA A 517 -23.76 -151.58 -57.18
N ALA A 518 -24.94 -151.21 -57.71
CA ALA A 518 -25.90 -152.15 -58.31
C ALA A 518 -25.31 -152.90 -59.52
N VAL A 519 -24.61 -152.20 -60.43
CA VAL A 519 -23.94 -152.82 -61.58
C VAL A 519 -22.79 -153.74 -61.15
N GLN A 520 -22.10 -153.40 -60.06
CA GLN A 520 -21.06 -154.24 -59.48
C GLN A 520 -21.63 -155.57 -58.92
N GLU A 521 -22.82 -155.53 -58.32
CA GLU A 521 -23.53 -156.69 -57.78
C GLU A 521 -24.03 -157.62 -58.88
N GLU A 522 -24.66 -157.07 -59.94
CA GLU A 522 -25.05 -157.86 -61.14
C GLU A 522 -23.82 -158.55 -61.78
N LYS A 523 -22.73 -157.82 -61.94
CA LYS A 523 -21.48 -158.37 -62.48
C LYS A 523 -20.95 -159.53 -61.64
N GLN A 524 -20.97 -159.42 -60.31
CA GLN A 524 -20.50 -160.49 -59.44
C GLN A 524 -21.42 -161.73 -59.53
N GLY A 525 -22.73 -161.53 -59.62
CA GLY A 525 -23.70 -162.60 -59.87
C GLY A 525 -23.45 -163.35 -61.18
N LEU A 526 -23.19 -162.62 -62.27
CA LEU A 526 -22.86 -163.20 -63.58
C LEU A 526 -21.51 -163.95 -63.56
N GLN A 527 -20.50 -163.44 -62.84
CA GLN A 527 -19.20 -164.11 -62.72
C GLN A 527 -19.32 -165.47 -62.02
N ASN A 528 -20.09 -165.55 -60.94
CA ASN A 528 -20.31 -166.81 -60.21
C ASN A 528 -20.96 -167.89 -61.09
N GLN A 529 -21.94 -167.51 -61.93
CA GLN A 529 -22.59 -168.43 -62.88
C GLN A 529 -21.61 -168.98 -63.94
N VAL A 530 -20.66 -168.15 -64.41
CA VAL A 530 -19.63 -168.58 -65.37
C VAL A 530 -18.65 -169.56 -64.74
N GLU A 531 -18.22 -169.34 -63.50
CA GLU A 531 -17.32 -170.27 -62.79
C GLU A 531 -17.98 -171.63 -62.53
N GLU A 532 -19.27 -171.66 -62.17
CA GLU A 532 -20.03 -172.90 -61.99
C GLU A 532 -20.17 -173.69 -63.30
N LEU A 533 -20.49 -173.03 -64.40
CA LEU A 533 -20.54 -173.64 -65.74
C LEU A 533 -19.18 -174.20 -66.18
N GLN A 534 -18.08 -173.48 -65.95
CA GLN A 534 -16.74 -173.98 -66.28
C GLN A 534 -16.38 -175.25 -65.49
N LYS A 535 -16.78 -175.33 -64.23
CA LYS A 535 -16.52 -176.49 -63.36
C LYS A 535 -17.23 -177.75 -63.87
N ASN A 536 -18.48 -177.61 -64.32
CA ASN A 536 -19.27 -178.71 -64.88
C ASN A 536 -18.69 -179.21 -66.22
N VAL A 537 -18.16 -178.30 -67.06
CA VAL A 537 -17.50 -178.66 -68.33
C VAL A 537 -16.23 -179.50 -68.09
N LEU A 538 -15.44 -179.17 -67.06
CA LEU A 538 -14.22 -179.93 -66.73
C LEU A 538 -14.54 -181.34 -66.23
N GLN A 539 -15.57 -181.52 -65.39
CA GLN A 539 -15.98 -182.84 -64.90
C GLN A 539 -16.39 -183.79 -66.04
N LEU A 540 -17.16 -183.28 -67.02
CA LEU A 540 -17.58 -184.07 -68.19
C LEU A 540 -16.42 -184.45 -69.14
N GLN A 541 -15.29 -183.74 -69.08
CA GLN A 541 -14.10 -184.05 -69.90
C GLN A 541 -13.28 -185.22 -69.32
N ASP A 542 -13.16 -185.32 -68.00
CA ASP A 542 -12.44 -186.42 -67.34
C ASP A 542 -13.17 -187.77 -67.53
N GLU A 543 -14.50 -187.80 -67.40
CA GLU A 543 -15.32 -189.02 -67.59
C GLU A 543 -15.15 -189.64 -69.00
N LEU A 544 -15.04 -188.79 -70.03
CA LEU A 544 -14.81 -189.23 -71.42
C LEU A 544 -13.42 -189.85 -71.63
N LEU A 545 -12.40 -189.37 -70.92
CA LEU A 545 -11.04 -189.88 -71.02
C LEU A 545 -10.88 -191.26 -70.38
N GLU A 546 -11.50 -191.49 -69.21
CA GLU A 546 -11.48 -192.80 -68.54
C GLU A 546 -12.16 -193.88 -69.40
N LEU A 547 -13.32 -193.58 -69.98
CA LEU A 547 -14.05 -194.51 -70.85
C LEU A 547 -13.22 -194.88 -72.10
N SER A 548 -12.58 -193.90 -72.76
CA SER A 548 -11.74 -194.15 -73.93
C SER A 548 -10.51 -195.00 -73.62
N HIS A 549 -9.92 -194.86 -72.43
CA HIS A 549 -8.76 -195.66 -72.05
C HIS A 549 -9.15 -197.12 -71.76
N ARG A 550 -10.30 -197.33 -71.13
CA ARG A 550 -10.85 -198.66 -70.81
C ARG A 550 -11.15 -199.49 -72.06
N GLU A 551 -11.77 -198.89 -73.08
CA GLU A 551 -12.00 -199.54 -74.38
C GLU A 551 -10.68 -199.98 -75.05
N ARG A 552 -9.66 -199.13 -74.99
CA ARG A 552 -8.36 -199.37 -75.66
C ARG A 552 -7.59 -200.55 -75.06
N LEU A 553 -7.70 -200.77 -73.75
CA LEU A 553 -7.07 -201.91 -73.08
C LEU A 553 -7.73 -203.26 -73.44
N LEU A 554 -9.06 -203.27 -73.59
CA LEU A 554 -9.84 -204.48 -73.88
C LEU A 554 -9.55 -205.09 -75.27
N VAL A 555 -9.06 -204.29 -76.22
CA VAL A 555 -8.70 -204.74 -77.58
C VAL A 555 -7.29 -205.35 -77.63
N ALA A 556 -6.35 -204.88 -76.78
CA ALA A 556 -4.95 -205.29 -76.85
C ALA A 556 -4.66 -206.62 -76.14
N TYR A 557 -5.47 -207.01 -75.15
CA TYR A 557 -5.27 -208.21 -74.34
C TYR A 557 -6.55 -209.05 -74.24
N PRO A 558 -6.83 -209.91 -75.24
CA PRO A 558 -7.98 -210.82 -75.19
C PRO A 558 -7.98 -211.76 -73.98
N GLU A 559 -6.80 -212.04 -73.40
CA GLU A 559 -6.61 -212.86 -72.21
C GLU A 559 -7.01 -212.15 -70.89
N LEU A 560 -7.39 -210.87 -70.93
CA LEU A 560 -8.10 -210.19 -69.84
C LEU A 560 -9.63 -210.39 -69.90
N SER A 561 -10.14 -211.19 -70.85
CA SER A 561 -11.54 -211.61 -70.88
C SER A 561 -11.74 -212.90 -70.09
N ALA A 562 -12.42 -212.80 -68.95
CA ALA A 562 -12.74 -213.93 -68.10
C ALA A 562 -13.90 -214.77 -68.68
N LEU A 563 -13.66 -215.56 -69.74
CA LEU A 563 -14.46 -216.76 -70.07
C LEU A 563 -13.85 -217.62 -71.19
N ALA A 564 -13.36 -218.82 -70.83
CA ALA A 564 -13.15 -219.93 -71.77
C ALA A 564 -13.25 -221.30 -71.05
N HIS A 565 -14.38 -222.01 -71.20
CA HIS A 565 -14.48 -223.46 -70.95
C HIS A 565 -15.73 -224.06 -71.64
N GLY A 566 -15.58 -225.25 -72.24
CA GLY A 566 -16.64 -226.02 -72.93
C GLY A 566 -16.62 -225.81 -74.45
N SER A 567 -15.96 -226.59 -75.30
CA SER A 567 -15.95 -228.06 -75.57
C SER A 567 -16.72 -228.39 -76.87
N PRO A 568 -16.16 -229.15 -77.82
CA PRO A 568 -16.75 -229.38 -79.14
C PRO A 568 -17.64 -230.64 -79.18
N GLN A 569 -18.69 -230.64 -80.01
CA GLN A 569 -19.39 -231.87 -80.40
C GLN A 569 -19.74 -231.87 -81.90
N SER A 570 -19.26 -232.92 -82.58
CA SER A 570 -19.68 -233.38 -83.90
C SER A 570 -21.15 -233.83 -83.84
N THR A 571 -21.90 -233.64 -84.92
CA THR A 571 -23.36 -233.91 -84.95
C THR A 571 -23.70 -235.29 -85.53
N GLY A 572 -22.71 -236.15 -85.79
CA GLY A 572 -22.93 -237.56 -86.12
C GLY A 572 -23.46 -237.83 -87.54
N ASP A 573 -23.45 -236.83 -88.42
CA ASP A 573 -23.70 -236.97 -89.85
C ASP A 573 -22.41 -236.57 -90.58
N VAL A 574 -21.72 -237.57 -91.14
CA VAL A 574 -20.41 -237.40 -91.80
C VAL A 574 -20.50 -236.44 -92.99
N PHE A 575 -21.67 -236.29 -93.63
CA PHE A 575 -21.86 -235.28 -94.67
C PHE A 575 -22.00 -233.87 -94.08
N LYS A 576 -22.78 -233.68 -93.02
CA LYS A 576 -22.99 -232.35 -92.41
C LYS A 576 -21.79 -231.82 -91.64
N ASP A 577 -21.08 -232.66 -90.88
CA ASP A 577 -19.89 -232.22 -90.17
C ASP A 577 -18.78 -231.85 -91.19
N MET A 578 -18.67 -232.59 -92.31
CA MET A 578 -17.74 -232.25 -93.39
C MET A 578 -18.20 -231.02 -94.21
N GLU A 579 -19.51 -230.78 -94.35
CA GLU A 579 -20.08 -229.57 -94.95
C GLU A 579 -19.85 -228.33 -94.07
N GLN A 580 -20.02 -228.44 -92.75
CA GLN A 580 -19.69 -227.37 -91.80
C GLN A 580 -18.18 -227.11 -91.76
N GLN A 581 -17.35 -228.14 -91.86
CA GLN A 581 -15.90 -227.99 -91.94
C GLN A 581 -15.46 -227.38 -93.30
N LEU A 582 -16.18 -227.65 -94.40
CA LEU A 582 -16.03 -226.95 -95.68
C LEU A 582 -16.53 -225.50 -95.65
N LEU A 583 -17.60 -225.18 -94.92
CA LEU A 583 -18.08 -223.81 -94.71
C LEU A 583 -17.09 -223.01 -93.84
N ALA A 584 -16.57 -223.59 -92.76
CA ALA A 584 -15.52 -222.98 -91.95
C ALA A 584 -14.22 -222.77 -92.75
N ASN A 585 -13.79 -223.78 -93.52
CA ASN A 585 -12.62 -223.67 -94.37
C ASN A 585 -12.80 -222.67 -95.52
N SER A 586 -13.98 -222.58 -96.14
CA SER A 586 -14.24 -221.59 -97.20
C SER A 586 -14.34 -220.16 -96.67
N MET A 587 -14.83 -219.94 -95.44
CA MET A 587 -14.71 -218.65 -94.76
C MET A 587 -13.25 -218.31 -94.44
N ARG A 588 -12.48 -219.28 -93.96
CA ARG A 588 -11.05 -219.10 -93.65
C ARG A 588 -10.22 -218.82 -94.90
N ILE A 589 -10.51 -219.52 -96.00
CA ILE A 589 -9.93 -219.27 -97.33
C ILE A 589 -10.32 -217.86 -97.79
N ARG A 590 -11.59 -217.45 -97.71
CA ARG A 590 -12.00 -216.09 -98.10
C ARG A 590 -11.29 -214.99 -97.30
N ILE A 591 -11.11 -215.17 -95.99
CA ILE A 591 -10.37 -214.22 -95.14
C ILE A 591 -8.87 -214.24 -95.48
N LEU A 592 -8.28 -215.42 -95.73
CA LEU A 592 -6.89 -215.54 -96.17
C LEU A 592 -6.67 -215.01 -97.59
N GLU A 593 -7.65 -215.09 -98.49
CA GLU A 593 -7.64 -214.49 -99.82
C GLU A 593 -7.79 -212.97 -99.74
N GLN A 594 -8.62 -212.46 -98.83
CA GLN A 594 -8.74 -211.03 -98.59
C GLN A 594 -7.49 -210.46 -97.91
N GLN A 595 -6.87 -211.20 -96.99
CA GLN A 595 -5.56 -210.87 -96.43
C GLN A 595 -4.44 -211.03 -97.46
N ASN A 596 -4.47 -212.02 -98.35
CA ASN A 596 -3.52 -212.16 -99.46
C ASN A 596 -3.70 -211.08 -100.53
N ALA A 597 -4.91 -210.62 -100.82
CA ALA A 597 -5.15 -209.47 -101.68
C ALA A 597 -4.65 -208.17 -101.04
N THR A 598 -4.80 -208.05 -99.71
CA THR A 598 -4.24 -206.93 -98.92
C THR A 598 -2.70 -207.02 -98.83
N LEU A 599 -2.13 -208.24 -98.74
CA LEU A 599 -0.68 -208.50 -98.78
C LEU A 599 -0.08 -208.30 -100.17
N CYS A 600 -0.78 -208.65 -101.26
CA CYS A 600 -0.34 -208.34 -102.62
C CYS A 600 -0.44 -206.83 -102.91
N SER A 601 -1.48 -206.16 -102.41
CA SER A 601 -1.59 -204.69 -102.52
C SER A 601 -0.54 -203.96 -101.70
N SER A 602 -0.22 -204.46 -100.49
CA SER A 602 0.83 -203.90 -99.65
C SER A 602 2.23 -204.32 -100.07
N LEU A 603 2.46 -205.48 -100.69
CA LEU A 603 3.72 -205.85 -101.36
C LEU A 603 3.94 -205.02 -102.64
N GLY A 604 2.89 -204.69 -103.38
CA GLY A 604 2.96 -203.72 -104.48
C GLY A 604 3.42 -202.35 -104.00
N LYS A 605 2.82 -201.83 -102.92
CA LYS A 605 3.20 -200.53 -102.33
C LYS A 605 4.49 -200.57 -101.50
N LEU A 606 4.89 -201.76 -101.01
CA LEU A 606 6.22 -201.99 -100.45
C LEU A 606 7.26 -201.97 -101.56
N LYS A 607 6.99 -202.48 -102.77
CA LYS A 607 7.86 -202.24 -103.94
C LYS A 607 7.99 -200.76 -104.28
N GLU A 608 6.89 -200.00 -104.28
CA GLU A 608 6.95 -198.53 -104.45
C GLU A 608 7.68 -197.79 -103.30
N LYS A 609 7.93 -198.46 -102.17
CA LYS A 609 8.74 -197.94 -101.05
C LYS A 609 10.11 -198.63 -100.87
N ALA A 610 10.46 -199.62 -101.68
CA ALA A 610 11.62 -200.49 -101.48
C ALA A 610 12.68 -200.39 -102.60
N GLU A 611 12.71 -199.28 -103.33
CA GLU A 611 13.95 -198.80 -103.94
C GLU A 611 14.32 -197.44 -103.36
N HIS A 612 15.11 -197.49 -102.26
CA HIS A 612 15.70 -196.36 -101.50
C HIS A 612 14.64 -195.60 -100.65
N GLY A 613 14.55 -195.71 -99.32
CA GLY A 613 15.50 -196.07 -98.26
C GLY A 613 15.85 -194.80 -97.46
N ASP A 614 15.96 -194.72 -96.13
CA ASP A 614 15.77 -195.60 -94.98
C ASP A 614 15.89 -194.69 -93.70
N LEU A 615 15.35 -195.12 -92.55
CA LEU A 615 15.60 -194.62 -91.17
C LEU A 615 15.24 -193.17 -90.72
N ARG A 616 14.18 -193.09 -89.87
CA ARG A 616 13.99 -192.32 -88.61
C ARG A 616 14.09 -190.77 -88.60
N SER A 617 13.29 -190.03 -87.84
CA SER A 617 12.12 -190.32 -86.97
C SER A 617 11.34 -189.03 -86.72
N VAL A 618 10.00 -189.05 -86.79
CA VAL A 618 9.14 -187.87 -86.63
C VAL A 618 8.04 -188.15 -85.59
N SER A 619 7.65 -187.14 -84.82
CA SER A 619 6.48 -187.17 -83.92
C SER A 619 5.76 -185.81 -83.92
N PRO A 620 4.43 -185.77 -83.74
CA PRO A 620 3.61 -184.83 -84.52
C PRO A 620 2.79 -183.80 -83.71
N GLN A 621 2.46 -182.69 -84.40
CA GLN A 621 1.16 -181.98 -84.37
C GLN A 621 0.70 -181.24 -83.09
N GLN A 622 -0.24 -180.28 -83.14
CA GLN A 622 -0.47 -179.14 -84.05
C GLN A 622 -1.59 -178.26 -83.44
N LEU A 623 -1.69 -176.99 -83.84
CA LEU A 623 -2.88 -176.10 -83.71
C LEU A 623 -3.33 -175.65 -82.29
N GLY A 624 -3.12 -174.36 -81.99
CA GLY A 624 -4.26 -173.44 -82.18
C GLY A 624 -4.95 -172.72 -81.00
N VAL A 625 -4.29 -171.70 -80.41
CA VAL A 625 -4.91 -170.42 -79.94
C VAL A 625 -5.87 -170.49 -78.70
N PRO A 626 -6.30 -169.37 -78.06
CA PRO A 626 -5.59 -168.78 -76.90
C PRO A 626 -6.41 -168.68 -75.60
N SER A 627 -5.73 -168.57 -74.44
CA SER A 627 -6.17 -167.70 -73.32
C SER A 627 -5.22 -167.65 -72.11
N LEU A 628 -5.20 -166.45 -71.47
CA LEU A 628 -5.08 -166.15 -70.03
C LEU A 628 -3.90 -166.68 -69.19
N LEU A 629 -3.21 -165.72 -68.52
CA LEU A 629 -3.06 -165.56 -67.05
C LEU A 629 -2.01 -164.43 -66.84
N ARG A 630 -2.31 -163.29 -66.21
CA ARG A 630 -2.55 -163.00 -64.78
C ARG A 630 -1.24 -162.75 -63.99
N ALA A 631 -1.32 -161.79 -63.06
CA ALA A 631 -0.31 -161.30 -62.12
C ALA A 631 0.79 -160.39 -62.73
N GLY A 632 1.19 -159.28 -62.11
CA GLY A 632 0.73 -158.65 -60.87
C GLY A 632 1.85 -158.41 -59.85
N HIS A 633 1.88 -157.20 -59.28
CA HIS A 633 2.74 -156.75 -58.17
C HIS A 633 4.26 -156.67 -58.40
N ASN A 634 4.75 -155.43 -58.43
CA ASN A 634 5.75 -154.89 -57.51
C ASN A 634 5.96 -153.40 -57.85
N SER A 635 6.51 -152.49 -57.03
CA SER A 635 6.70 -152.31 -55.58
C SER A 635 7.80 -151.24 -55.45
N HIS A 636 7.73 -150.42 -54.39
CA HIS A 636 8.84 -149.70 -53.75
C HIS A 636 9.56 -148.48 -54.38
N LYS A 637 9.76 -147.49 -53.47
CA LYS A 637 10.86 -146.49 -53.35
C LYS A 637 10.88 -145.37 -54.42
N GLY A 638 11.37 -144.17 -54.13
CA GLY A 638 11.87 -143.53 -52.90
C GLY A 638 11.95 -142.01 -53.14
N SER A 639 11.72 -141.14 -52.14
CA SER A 639 12.66 -140.74 -51.07
C SER A 639 13.84 -139.86 -51.53
N ALA A 640 13.68 -138.54 -51.32
CA ALA A 640 14.67 -137.48 -50.99
C ALA A 640 13.91 -136.12 -51.13
N GLY A 641 13.95 -135.14 -50.23
CA GLY A 641 15.05 -134.68 -49.37
C GLY A 641 15.90 -133.65 -50.16
N GLN A 642 16.27 -132.45 -49.69
CA GLN A 642 16.26 -131.74 -48.39
C GLN A 642 16.10 -130.21 -48.70
N GLY A 643 15.95 -129.23 -47.80
CA GLY A 643 15.89 -129.20 -46.33
C GLY A 643 16.84 -128.15 -45.70
N GLN A 644 16.29 -127.23 -44.89
CA GLN A 644 16.96 -126.38 -43.85
C GLN A 644 17.96 -125.29 -44.34
N LYS A 645 18.28 -124.21 -43.60
CA LYS A 645 18.11 -123.77 -42.19
C LYS A 645 17.56 -122.32 -42.15
N GLN A 646 16.94 -121.71 -41.13
CA GLN A 646 16.80 -121.90 -39.66
C GLN A 646 17.87 -121.22 -38.75
N GLN A 647 17.42 -120.16 -38.02
CA GLN A 647 17.85 -119.56 -36.72
C GLN A 647 17.35 -118.09 -36.73
N GLY A 648 16.83 -117.42 -35.70
CA GLY A 648 16.54 -117.69 -34.26
C GLY A 648 16.67 -116.35 -33.50
N LEU A 649 15.88 -115.94 -32.50
CA LEU A 649 14.78 -116.50 -31.68
C LEU A 649 13.72 -115.36 -31.47
N GLY A 650 12.68 -115.37 -30.62
CA GLY A 650 12.09 -116.32 -29.65
C GLY A 650 11.11 -115.59 -28.70
N ASP A 651 9.99 -116.23 -28.30
CA ASP A 651 9.07 -115.95 -27.17
C ASP A 651 8.54 -114.50 -26.90
N GLY A 652 7.40 -114.25 -26.25
CA GLY A 652 6.37 -115.12 -25.68
C GLY A 652 5.60 -114.43 -24.53
N SER A 653 4.31 -114.14 -24.73
CA SER A 653 3.24 -113.97 -23.74
C SER A 653 3.28 -112.91 -22.59
N SER A 654 2.13 -112.24 -22.42
CA SER A 654 1.43 -111.97 -21.13
C SER A 654 1.58 -110.63 -20.35
N LEU A 655 0.40 -110.03 -20.10
CA LEU A 655 -0.08 -109.30 -18.90
C LEU A 655 0.59 -108.03 -18.33
N ALA A 656 -0.29 -107.02 -18.16
CA ALA A 656 -0.53 -106.20 -16.95
C ALA A 656 -0.05 -104.72 -16.84
N ARG A 657 -1.08 -103.85 -16.67
CA ARG A 657 -1.23 -102.71 -15.72
C ARG A 657 -0.25 -101.51 -15.73
N ALA A 658 -0.84 -100.39 -16.16
CA ALA A 658 -1.12 -99.17 -15.36
C ALA A 658 -0.07 -98.05 -15.20
N ALA A 659 -0.63 -96.82 -15.18
CA ALA A 659 -0.04 -95.54 -14.72
C ALA A 659 1.13 -94.96 -15.57
N GLU A 660 1.32 -93.65 -15.74
CA GLU A 660 0.52 -92.49 -15.33
C GLU A 660 0.80 -91.26 -16.23
N MET A 661 0.11 -90.15 -15.95
CA MET A 661 0.16 -88.83 -16.58
C MET A 661 1.53 -88.32 -17.09
N ALA A 662 1.53 -87.58 -18.21
CA ALA A 662 1.58 -86.09 -18.19
C ALA A 662 1.59 -85.49 -19.63
N GLY A 663 0.99 -84.31 -19.81
CA GLY A 663 0.83 -83.67 -21.11
C GLY A 663 2.06 -82.88 -21.61
N LEU A 664 2.15 -82.78 -22.94
CA LEU A 664 3.04 -81.87 -23.68
C LEU A 664 2.37 -80.49 -23.92
N TRP A 665 3.04 -79.62 -24.71
CA TRP A 665 2.70 -78.21 -25.02
C TRP A 665 2.98 -77.25 -23.83
N GLY A 666 3.98 -76.36 -23.83
CA GLY A 666 5.03 -76.08 -24.81
C GLY A 666 4.82 -74.77 -25.59
N GLN A 667 5.40 -73.65 -25.11
CA GLN A 667 6.35 -72.79 -25.86
C GLN A 667 6.71 -71.47 -25.13
N ALA A 668 7.94 -71.00 -25.42
CA ALA A 668 8.43 -69.62 -25.40
C ALA A 668 8.33 -68.80 -24.08
N SER A 669 9.44 -68.55 -23.39
CA SER A 669 10.37 -67.40 -23.59
C SER A 669 9.92 -66.13 -22.84
N SER A 670 10.79 -65.36 -22.17
CA SER A 670 12.26 -65.40 -22.09
C SER A 670 12.80 -64.52 -20.95
N ALA A 671 14.07 -64.77 -20.60
CA ALA A 671 15.05 -63.84 -20.02
C ALA A 671 14.97 -63.48 -18.50
N PRO A 672 16.12 -63.14 -17.87
CA PRO A 672 16.28 -63.20 -16.40
C PRO A 672 16.51 -61.85 -15.72
N SER A 673 16.24 -61.76 -14.42
CA SER A 673 16.62 -60.61 -13.59
C SER A 673 18.01 -60.78 -12.97
N LEU A 674 19.00 -60.01 -13.44
CA LEU A 674 20.32 -59.94 -12.82
C LEU A 674 20.97 -58.54 -12.97
N ALA A 675 21.42 -58.04 -11.82
CA ALA A 675 22.58 -57.15 -11.60
C ALA A 675 22.53 -55.62 -11.89
N SER A 676 23.44 -54.95 -11.18
CA SER A 676 23.94 -53.56 -11.27
C SER A 676 23.08 -52.47 -10.58
N VAL A 677 23.43 -51.81 -9.47
CA VAL A 677 24.70 -51.30 -8.85
C VAL A 677 25.04 -49.84 -9.23
N ALA A 678 24.86 -48.95 -8.22
CA ALA A 678 25.57 -47.69 -7.94
C ALA A 678 25.48 -46.52 -8.97
N SER A 679 25.73 -45.24 -8.63
CA SER A 679 26.24 -44.65 -7.37
C SER A 679 25.92 -43.15 -7.21
N SER A 680 25.85 -42.71 -5.94
CA SER A 680 26.34 -41.41 -5.43
C SER A 680 25.63 -40.06 -5.74
N SER A 681 25.27 -39.38 -4.65
CA SER A 681 25.72 -38.01 -4.27
C SER A 681 24.67 -36.89 -4.10
N LYS A 682 24.94 -36.05 -3.08
CA LYS A 682 24.38 -34.70 -2.80
C LYS A 682 22.94 -34.59 -2.27
N ILE A 683 22.79 -34.82 -0.97
CA ILE A 683 21.99 -33.92 -0.11
C ILE A 683 22.92 -32.79 0.33
N LEU A 684 22.58 -31.54 0.06
CA LEU A 684 23.45 -30.38 0.35
C LEU A 684 22.60 -29.10 0.48
N HIS A 685 22.67 -28.44 1.65
CA HIS A 685 22.22 -27.05 1.92
C HIS A 685 20.71 -26.74 1.70
N GLN A 686 20.05 -25.87 2.47
CA GLN A 686 20.50 -24.98 3.55
C GLN A 686 19.32 -24.74 4.50
N GLN A 687 19.44 -25.06 5.79
CA GLN A 687 18.58 -24.50 6.83
C GLN A 687 19.38 -23.43 7.57
N THR A 688 18.91 -22.19 7.55
CA THR A 688 19.61 -21.06 8.16
C THR A 688 19.46 -21.10 9.69
N LEU A 689 20.57 -20.83 10.37
CA LEU A 689 20.76 -21.09 11.79
C LEU A 689 20.05 -20.13 12.74
N ALA A 690 19.97 -20.63 13.98
CA ALA A 690 19.56 -19.99 15.21
C ALA A 690 20.18 -18.62 15.52
N LEU A 691 19.47 -17.90 16.39
CA LEU A 691 19.86 -16.69 17.11
C LEU A 691 20.98 -16.96 18.16
N LEU A 692 21.45 -15.87 18.81
CA LEU A 692 22.49 -15.75 19.87
C LEU A 692 23.91 -15.55 19.29
N LEU A 693 24.71 -14.52 19.62
CA LEU A 693 24.72 -13.50 20.70
C LEU A 693 25.29 -12.14 20.14
N PRO A 694 25.57 -11.06 20.93
CA PRO A 694 25.30 -9.67 20.53
C PRO A 694 26.50 -8.91 19.94
N PRO A 695 26.27 -7.70 19.38
CA PRO A 695 27.28 -6.65 19.30
C PRO A 695 27.20 -5.70 20.51
N GLU A 696 28.36 -5.35 21.07
CA GLU A 696 28.53 -4.04 21.69
C GLU A 696 28.41 -2.94 20.62
N GLU A 697 27.85 -1.79 20.99
CA GLU A 697 28.49 -0.46 20.79
C GLU A 697 27.52 0.63 21.27
N ASP A 698 27.75 1.13 22.49
CA ASP A 698 26.99 2.24 23.05
C ASP A 698 27.79 3.55 22.97
N ALA A 699 27.88 4.11 21.76
CA ALA A 699 28.54 5.39 21.50
C ALA A 699 27.64 6.44 20.79
N SER A 700 26.43 6.05 20.37
CA SER A 700 25.53 6.91 19.56
C SER A 700 24.22 7.31 20.25
N ARG A 701 23.89 6.76 21.43
CA ARG A 701 22.57 6.99 22.07
C ARG A 701 22.46 8.30 22.87
N THR A 702 23.57 8.87 23.32
CA THR A 702 23.56 10.11 24.12
C THR A 702 23.21 11.34 23.28
N TYR A 703 23.63 11.41 22.01
CA TYR A 703 23.36 12.56 21.13
C TYR A 703 21.97 12.54 20.47
N ALA A 704 21.29 11.39 20.42
CA ALA A 704 19.96 11.27 19.79
C ALA A 704 18.82 11.76 20.70
N ARG A 705 18.94 11.62 22.04
CA ARG A 705 17.88 11.99 22.98
C ARG A 705 17.64 13.51 23.08
N ALA A 706 18.68 14.34 22.93
CA ALA A 706 18.54 15.80 22.98
C ALA A 706 17.85 16.42 21.74
N ARG A 707 17.84 15.73 20.59
CA ARG A 707 17.32 16.28 19.33
C ARG A 707 15.83 16.00 19.09
N ASN A 708 15.26 14.98 19.73
CA ASN A 708 13.87 14.58 19.51
C ASN A 708 12.83 15.33 20.36
N THR A 709 13.21 15.90 21.51
CA THR A 709 12.33 16.79 22.29
C THR A 709 12.04 18.11 21.58
N ALA A 710 12.97 18.60 20.75
CA ALA A 710 12.79 19.85 19.99
C ALA A 710 11.89 19.73 18.74
N ARG A 711 11.61 18.52 18.24
CA ARG A 711 10.86 18.32 16.97
C ARG A 711 9.35 18.10 17.12
N VAL A 712 8.83 17.88 18.33
CA VAL A 712 7.40 17.57 18.56
C VAL A 712 6.52 18.83 18.71
N ARG A 713 7.09 20.06 18.69
CA ARG A 713 6.32 21.32 18.81
C ARG A 713 6.28 22.23 17.57
N ALA A 714 6.81 21.79 16.43
CA ALA A 714 6.90 22.61 15.20
C ALA A 714 5.99 22.12 14.06
N GLY A 715 4.83 21.51 14.38
CA GLY A 715 3.95 20.85 13.41
C GLY A 715 2.48 21.27 13.51
N ASN A 716 2.17 22.56 13.37
CA ASN A 716 0.79 23.04 13.12
C ASN A 716 0.78 24.47 12.55
N MET A 717 0.86 24.59 11.22
CA MET A 717 0.48 25.79 10.44
C MET A 717 -0.08 25.35 9.08
N PRO A 718 -1.25 25.83 8.63
CA PRO A 718 -1.86 25.43 7.36
C PRO A 718 -1.24 26.17 6.16
N PRO A 719 -1.35 25.62 4.92
CA PRO A 719 -0.67 26.16 3.76
C PRO A 719 -1.35 27.43 3.21
N ARG A 720 -0.53 28.45 2.90
CA ARG A 720 -0.93 29.55 2.01
C ARG A 720 -1.04 29.03 0.57
N LYS A 721 -2.24 29.09 -0.01
CA LYS A 721 -2.41 28.97 -1.46
C LYS A 721 -1.90 30.24 -2.16
N LYS A 722 -1.23 30.04 -3.30
CA LYS A 722 -1.25 31.00 -4.42
C LYS A 722 -2.50 30.73 -5.26
#